data_AF-A0A9P7RZH0-F1
#
_entry.id   AF-A0A9P7RZH0-F1
#
_cell.length_a   1.000
_cell.length_b   1.000
_cell.length_c   1.000
_cell.angle_alpha   90.00
_cell.angle_beta   90.00
_cell.angle_gamma   90.00
#
_symmetry.space_group_name_H-M   'P 1'
#
loop_
_entity.id
_entity.type
_entity.pdbx_description
1 polymer ?
#
loop_
_entity_poly.entity_id
_entity_poly.type
_entity_poly.pdbx_seq_one_letter_code
_entity_poly.pdbx_strand_id
1 'polypeptide(L)'
;MSGADYINTITENASRLRMRVQESLSEHTRDISVTRLNSAYFDLTEDKIKNLRKQLDSNSDREKLDAMKRLIALISKGRNVSEYFAQVVKNVASPSLEIRKLVYIYLLRYAEQDPDLALLSINTFQKDLSDSNPLIRAMALRVLSGIRVPMIGNVVLMAIKKCSADVSPYVRKVAALAACKAYDLDDSHLPSLIEIITNLLRDRSPLSIGSVSIAFQYVCPTRLDLLHQHYRRLCRILVDVDEWGQVDLLGLLLRYARTMLPRPIETPNGEDVNSDIKLLLNSAQPLFQSRNSAVVLAATRVFWCVGLPTEHRQFVQPLLRLLQTSQEVERVVLTYILVIARTANTLFTSYYSRFYLYSEDITVTKRMKIAMLLQLLQYDNHQAILRELIDYADDASDEVVSDSIKAIGRCAILIPECMQQCLTALIGMIKTEYDTVVSSAVLVLKTLVQRRLFTTSNSNPHGGSSNVALAIISELAHKIDDIRHPNARACIVWLVGEYSASNESSGGPSGVTSWAPDVLRKTAKSFSTEAPSVRLQIVILAAKLVVLCPDEPRLQLLGRYVFSLARYDLDYDVRDRGRMISSLVRGVLPSGTNSVDEEEDRGGVVLRIEQIKLVLFGGKAPVVDEDDACSQNQAMGTIGSLGIVTGKLLAPESILPDWLEQGVEPSLRDSPEDALPPPTPVPLSISSRPSPVVLTPAHGSSPTGSGPKSVGGAKGVWTDLDKFYDTDEEDSESEDDDESEGEEEEDSEDSKDIDGQS
;
A
#
# COMPACT_ATOMS: atom_id res chain seq x y z
N MET A 1 -27.39 -55.00 -13.22
CA MET A 1 -27.82 -54.36 -14.48
C MET A 1 -27.32 -55.22 -15.64
N SER A 2 -28.17 -55.46 -16.64
CA SER A 2 -27.85 -56.32 -17.78
C SER A 2 -26.78 -55.65 -18.66
N GLY A 3 -25.88 -56.41 -19.29
CA GLY A 3 -24.85 -55.87 -20.18
C GLY A 3 -25.40 -55.04 -21.36
N ALA A 4 -26.69 -55.19 -21.69
CA ALA A 4 -27.37 -54.35 -22.67
C ALA A 4 -27.62 -52.91 -22.17
N ASP A 5 -27.88 -52.73 -20.87
CA ASP A 5 -28.14 -51.42 -20.27
C ASP A 5 -26.86 -50.57 -20.21
N TYR A 6 -25.70 -51.21 -20.04
CA TYR A 6 -24.41 -50.54 -20.00
C TYR A 6 -23.97 -50.01 -21.38
N ILE A 7 -24.31 -50.72 -22.45
CA ILE A 7 -24.03 -50.25 -23.82
C ILE A 7 -24.96 -49.08 -24.19
N ASN A 8 -26.21 -49.11 -23.73
CA ASN A 8 -27.15 -48.02 -23.92
C ASN A 8 -26.74 -46.75 -23.16
N THR A 9 -26.23 -46.86 -21.92
CA THR A 9 -25.71 -45.69 -21.20
C THR A 9 -24.43 -45.14 -21.81
N ILE A 10 -23.53 -45.97 -22.36
CA ILE A 10 -22.34 -45.49 -23.08
C ILE A 10 -22.73 -44.74 -24.36
N THR A 11 -23.68 -45.27 -25.12
CA THR A 11 -24.14 -44.60 -26.36
C THR A 11 -24.86 -43.28 -26.07
N GLU A 12 -25.65 -43.23 -25.00
CA GLU A 12 -26.29 -41.99 -24.56
C GLU A 12 -25.27 -40.96 -24.07
N ASN A 13 -24.28 -41.36 -23.28
CA ASN A 13 -23.20 -40.48 -22.82
C ASN A 13 -22.34 -39.98 -23.99
N ALA A 14 -22.05 -40.83 -24.98
CA ALA A 14 -21.34 -40.44 -26.19
C ALA A 14 -22.15 -39.43 -27.03
N SER A 15 -23.47 -39.57 -27.07
CA SER A 15 -24.35 -38.62 -27.76
C SER A 15 -24.40 -37.25 -27.06
N ARG A 16 -24.42 -37.23 -25.72
CA ARG A 16 -24.37 -36.01 -24.90
C ARG A 16 -23.01 -35.31 -25.03
N LEU A 17 -21.91 -36.07 -25.02
CA LEU A 17 -20.57 -35.54 -25.27
C LEU A 17 -20.49 -34.92 -26.67
N ARG A 18 -21.04 -35.58 -27.69
CA ARG A 18 -21.08 -35.06 -29.06
C ARG A 18 -21.86 -33.75 -29.15
N MET A 19 -23.01 -33.64 -28.47
CA MET A 19 -23.77 -32.39 -28.42
C MET A 19 -23.00 -31.27 -27.72
N ARG A 20 -22.39 -31.54 -26.56
CA ARG A 20 -21.57 -30.54 -25.85
C ARG A 20 -20.33 -30.10 -26.65
N VAL A 21 -19.67 -31.02 -27.34
CA VAL A 21 -18.52 -30.68 -28.20
C VAL A 21 -18.97 -29.86 -29.42
N GLN A 22 -20.14 -30.16 -29.99
CA GLN A 22 -20.71 -29.38 -31.10
C GLN A 22 -21.14 -27.98 -30.65
N GLU A 23 -21.75 -27.85 -29.46
CA GLU A 23 -22.09 -26.56 -28.85
C GLU A 23 -20.83 -25.76 -28.56
N SER A 24 -19.83 -26.35 -27.90
CA SER A 24 -18.54 -25.72 -27.61
C SER A 24 -17.79 -25.28 -28.88
N LEU A 25 -17.77 -26.11 -29.93
CA LEU A 25 -17.22 -25.73 -31.25
C LEU A 25 -18.01 -24.60 -31.90
N SER A 26 -19.34 -24.58 -31.76
CA SER A 26 -20.18 -23.52 -32.30
C SER A 26 -19.98 -22.20 -31.55
N GLU A 27 -19.79 -22.24 -30.23
CA GLU A 27 -19.45 -21.09 -29.38
C GLU A 27 -18.05 -20.56 -29.71
N HIS A 28 -17.04 -21.43 -29.76
CA HIS A 28 -15.68 -21.03 -30.16
C HIS A 28 -15.64 -20.50 -31.60
N THR A 29 -16.44 -21.04 -32.53
CA THR A 29 -16.53 -20.52 -33.90
C THR A 29 -17.24 -19.17 -33.94
N ARG A 30 -18.26 -18.94 -33.10
CA ARG A 30 -18.88 -17.63 -32.92
C ARG A 30 -17.87 -16.64 -32.35
N ASP A 31 -17.11 -17.01 -31.33
CA ASP A 31 -16.09 -16.15 -30.73
C ASP A 31 -14.95 -15.81 -31.70
N ILE A 32 -14.47 -16.78 -32.49
CA ILE A 32 -13.48 -16.55 -33.55
C ILE A 32 -14.06 -15.67 -34.67
N SER A 33 -15.33 -15.83 -35.02
CA SER A 33 -15.99 -15.00 -36.03
C SER A 33 -16.20 -13.55 -35.55
N VAL A 34 -16.57 -13.36 -34.28
CA VAL A 34 -16.69 -12.05 -33.62
C VAL A 34 -15.32 -11.37 -33.54
N THR A 35 -14.27 -12.13 -33.23
CA THR A 35 -12.88 -11.62 -33.16
C THR A 35 -12.35 -11.23 -34.53
N ARG A 36 -12.61 -12.02 -35.59
CA ARG A 36 -12.24 -11.69 -36.97
C ARG A 36 -13.04 -10.52 -37.56
N LEU A 37 -14.34 -10.43 -37.25
CA LEU A 37 -15.18 -9.29 -37.66
C LEU A 37 -14.71 -7.99 -37.00
N ASN A 38 -14.28 -8.02 -35.73
CA ASN A 38 -13.78 -6.84 -35.01
C ASN A 38 -12.42 -6.34 -35.53
N SER A 39 -11.53 -7.23 -35.98
CA SER A 39 -10.23 -6.85 -36.57
C SER A 39 -10.38 -6.09 -37.90
N ALA A 40 -11.34 -6.49 -38.74
CA ALA A 40 -11.59 -5.87 -40.05
C ALA A 40 -12.12 -4.40 -39.99
N TYR A 41 -12.60 -3.94 -38.83
CA TYR A 41 -13.00 -2.53 -38.64
C TYR A 41 -11.82 -1.59 -38.46
N PHE A 42 -10.67 -2.09 -38.00
CA PHE A 42 -9.47 -1.28 -37.83
C PHE A 42 -8.69 -1.16 -39.15
N ASP A 43 -8.80 -2.09 -40.09
CA ASP A 43 -8.19 -1.98 -41.43
C ASP A 43 -9.13 -1.30 -42.44
N LEU A 44 -9.16 0.04 -42.38
CA LEU A 44 -9.98 0.87 -43.25
C LEU A 44 -9.19 1.33 -44.48
N THR A 45 -9.64 0.93 -45.68
CA THR A 45 -9.20 1.52 -46.95
C THR A 45 -9.74 2.95 -47.10
N GLU A 46 -8.97 3.85 -47.70
CA GLU A 46 -9.35 5.28 -47.86
C GLU A 46 -10.69 5.49 -48.59
N ASP A 47 -11.04 4.58 -49.50
CA ASP A 47 -12.32 4.60 -50.22
C ASP A 47 -13.53 4.35 -49.31
N LYS A 48 -13.35 3.55 -48.24
CA LYS A 48 -14.41 3.33 -47.24
C LYS A 48 -14.63 4.57 -46.37
N ILE A 49 -13.61 5.40 -46.19
CA ILE A 49 -13.70 6.67 -45.44
C ILE A 49 -14.51 7.69 -46.25
N LYS A 50 -14.27 7.79 -47.55
CA LYS A 50 -15.02 8.71 -48.45
C LYS A 50 -16.52 8.39 -48.52
N ASN A 51 -16.90 7.13 -48.35
CA ASN A 51 -18.30 6.70 -48.37
C ASN A 51 -19.04 6.88 -47.03
N LEU A 52 -18.36 7.24 -45.93
CA LEU A 52 -18.98 7.36 -44.60
C LEU A 52 -20.11 8.39 -44.57
N ARG A 53 -19.99 9.53 -45.26
CA ARG A 53 -21.06 10.54 -45.29
C ARG A 53 -22.36 9.96 -45.86
N LYS A 54 -22.27 9.20 -46.96
CA LYS A 54 -23.43 8.57 -47.59
C LYS A 54 -24.05 7.48 -46.71
N GLN A 55 -23.22 6.71 -46.02
CA GLN A 55 -23.71 5.64 -45.14
C GLN A 55 -24.39 6.19 -43.87
N LEU A 56 -23.91 7.33 -43.34
CA LEU A 56 -24.53 8.00 -42.17
C LEU A 56 -25.86 8.68 -42.51
N ASP A 57 -26.01 9.18 -43.75
CA ASP A 57 -27.25 9.78 -44.26
C ASP A 57 -28.24 8.74 -44.86
N SER A 58 -27.85 7.46 -44.94
CA SER A 58 -28.71 6.38 -45.45
C SER A 58 -29.96 6.19 -44.57
N ASN A 59 -31.04 5.60 -45.10
CA ASN A 59 -32.21 5.22 -44.31
C ASN A 59 -32.06 3.86 -43.62
N SER A 60 -31.05 3.07 -43.98
CA SER A 60 -30.81 1.75 -43.40
C SER A 60 -30.05 1.84 -42.08
N ASP A 61 -30.65 1.39 -40.99
CA ASP A 61 -30.02 1.35 -39.67
C ASP A 61 -28.73 0.50 -39.66
N ARG A 62 -28.67 -0.55 -40.49
CA ARG A 62 -27.48 -1.39 -40.62
C ARG A 62 -26.29 -0.61 -41.20
N GLU A 63 -26.52 0.20 -42.24
CA GLU A 63 -25.47 1.00 -42.87
C GLU A 63 -24.99 2.12 -41.94
N LYS A 64 -25.92 2.76 -41.22
CA LYS A 64 -25.59 3.76 -40.19
C LYS A 64 -24.73 3.16 -39.08
N LEU A 65 -25.11 1.98 -38.59
CA LEU A 65 -24.42 1.29 -37.52
C LEU A 65 -22.99 0.94 -37.95
N ASP A 66 -22.81 0.36 -39.13
CA ASP A 66 -21.49 0.04 -39.68
C ASP A 66 -20.64 1.31 -39.86
N ALA A 67 -21.24 2.40 -40.36
CA ALA A 67 -20.55 3.69 -40.50
C ALA A 67 -20.13 4.28 -39.15
N MET A 68 -21.00 4.25 -38.14
CA MET A 68 -20.72 4.72 -36.78
C MET A 68 -19.61 3.91 -36.10
N LYS A 69 -19.58 2.58 -36.28
CA LYS A 69 -18.50 1.72 -35.78
C LYS A 69 -17.16 2.08 -36.41
N ARG A 70 -17.12 2.26 -37.74
CA ARG A 70 -15.91 2.70 -38.46
C ARG A 70 -15.45 4.08 -37.99
N LEU A 71 -16.39 4.98 -37.74
CA LEU A 71 -16.12 6.33 -37.27
C LEU A 71 -15.44 6.30 -35.88
N ILE A 72 -15.96 5.51 -34.95
CA ILE A 72 -15.34 5.35 -33.61
C ILE A 72 -13.98 4.65 -33.70
N ALA A 73 -13.79 3.70 -34.62
CA ALA A 73 -12.48 3.10 -34.86
C ALA A 73 -11.45 4.12 -35.38
N LEU A 74 -11.87 5.12 -36.15
CA LEU A 74 -11.00 6.24 -36.55
C LEU A 74 -10.64 7.13 -35.35
N ILE A 75 -11.58 7.35 -34.42
CA ILE A 75 -11.35 8.10 -33.17
C ILE A 75 -10.37 7.37 -32.26
N SER A 76 -10.50 6.04 -32.10
CA SER A 76 -9.57 5.26 -31.29
C SER A 76 -8.15 5.23 -31.87
N LYS A 77 -8.00 5.43 -33.19
CA LYS A 77 -6.71 5.65 -33.86
C LYS A 77 -6.19 7.09 -33.75
N GLY A 78 -6.91 7.98 -33.09
CA GLY A 78 -6.54 9.39 -32.93
C GLY A 78 -6.73 10.25 -34.18
N ARG A 79 -7.46 9.77 -35.21
CA ARG A 79 -7.78 10.62 -36.37
C ARG A 79 -8.90 11.60 -36.01
N ASN A 80 -8.80 12.82 -36.53
CA ASN A 80 -9.84 13.83 -36.35
C ASN A 80 -11.01 13.52 -37.30
N VAL A 81 -12.21 13.35 -36.75
CA VAL A 81 -13.43 13.01 -37.48
C VAL A 81 -14.55 14.03 -37.22
N SER A 82 -14.18 15.26 -36.84
CA SER A 82 -15.09 16.39 -36.59
C SER A 82 -15.94 16.75 -37.81
N GLU A 83 -15.42 16.58 -39.03
CA GLU A 83 -16.16 16.90 -40.27
C GLU A 83 -17.52 16.19 -40.42
N TYR A 84 -17.72 15.09 -39.70
CA TYR A 84 -18.92 14.27 -39.76
C TYR A 84 -19.95 14.66 -38.68
N PHE A 85 -19.69 15.72 -37.91
CA PHE A 85 -20.48 16.07 -36.73
C PHE A 85 -21.95 16.28 -37.04
N ALA A 86 -22.26 17.05 -38.08
CA ALA A 86 -23.63 17.31 -38.51
C ALA A 86 -24.38 16.01 -38.91
N GLN A 87 -23.72 15.08 -39.60
CA GLN A 87 -24.33 13.80 -40.00
C GLN A 87 -24.57 12.89 -38.79
N VAL A 88 -23.69 12.94 -37.79
CA VAL A 88 -23.85 12.17 -36.55
C VAL A 88 -24.98 12.73 -35.69
N VAL A 89 -25.09 14.06 -35.55
CA VAL A 89 -26.16 14.74 -34.79
C VAL A 89 -27.56 14.38 -35.30
N LYS A 90 -27.76 14.23 -36.62
CA LYS A 90 -29.05 13.79 -37.19
C LYS A 90 -29.51 12.43 -36.66
N ASN A 91 -28.57 11.57 -36.26
CA ASN A 91 -28.83 10.21 -35.82
C ASN A 91 -29.01 10.06 -34.30
N VAL A 92 -29.00 11.16 -33.53
CA VAL A 92 -29.21 11.16 -32.06
C VAL A 92 -30.57 10.58 -31.69
N ALA A 93 -31.61 10.88 -32.47
CA ALA A 93 -32.97 10.40 -32.26
C ALA A 93 -33.25 9.00 -32.84
N SER A 94 -32.21 8.23 -33.20
CA SER A 94 -32.37 6.88 -33.76
C SER A 94 -33.09 5.94 -32.77
N PRO A 95 -34.01 5.07 -33.23
CA PRO A 95 -34.66 4.07 -32.38
C PRO A 95 -33.69 2.96 -31.96
N SER A 96 -32.61 2.72 -32.70
CA SER A 96 -31.61 1.70 -32.37
C SER A 96 -30.72 2.16 -31.20
N LEU A 97 -30.75 1.38 -30.12
CA LEU A 97 -29.94 1.63 -28.92
C LEU A 97 -28.44 1.61 -29.21
N GLU A 98 -28.00 0.74 -30.13
CA GLU A 98 -26.58 0.63 -30.52
C GLU A 98 -26.10 1.89 -31.22
N ILE A 99 -26.87 2.38 -32.20
CA ILE A 99 -26.54 3.63 -32.90
C ILE A 99 -26.49 4.79 -31.91
N ARG A 100 -27.48 4.87 -31.01
CA ARG A 100 -27.55 5.92 -29.98
C ARG A 100 -26.31 5.92 -29.08
N LYS A 101 -25.87 4.75 -28.59
CA LYS A 101 -24.64 4.63 -27.78
C LYS A 101 -23.40 5.14 -28.52
N LEU A 102 -23.26 4.80 -29.80
CA LEU A 102 -22.13 5.25 -30.62
C LEU A 102 -22.17 6.76 -30.88
N VAL A 103 -23.36 7.30 -31.16
CA VAL A 103 -23.57 8.76 -31.29
C VAL A 103 -23.23 9.49 -30.00
N TYR A 104 -23.60 8.91 -28.85
CA TYR A 104 -23.37 9.49 -27.53
C TYR A 104 -21.87 9.57 -27.20
N ILE A 105 -21.11 8.51 -27.49
CA ILE A 105 -19.64 8.49 -27.36
C ILE A 105 -19.00 9.55 -28.25
N TYR A 106 -19.49 9.68 -29.50
CA TYR A 106 -18.99 10.67 -30.44
C TYR A 106 -19.21 12.10 -29.94
N LEU A 107 -20.42 12.41 -29.47
CA LEU A 107 -20.77 13.74 -28.95
C LEU A 107 -19.96 14.10 -27.71
N LEU A 108 -19.74 13.17 -26.77
CA LEU A 108 -18.91 13.42 -25.60
C LEU A 108 -17.47 13.83 -25.95
N ARG A 109 -16.95 13.44 -27.12
CA ARG A 109 -15.60 13.79 -27.56
C ARG A 109 -15.53 15.09 -28.36
N TYR A 110 -16.52 15.37 -29.20
CA TYR A 110 -16.49 16.47 -30.18
C TYR A 110 -17.42 17.63 -29.89
N ALA A 111 -18.35 17.52 -28.92
CA ALA A 111 -19.30 18.60 -28.63
C ALA A 111 -18.64 19.91 -28.16
N GLU A 112 -17.43 19.86 -27.61
CA GLU A 112 -16.65 21.05 -27.25
C GLU A 112 -16.10 21.81 -28.48
N GLN A 113 -15.91 21.12 -29.61
CA GLN A 113 -15.36 21.72 -30.84
C GLN A 113 -16.43 22.52 -31.59
N ASP A 114 -17.64 21.98 -31.69
CA ASP A 114 -18.78 22.61 -32.38
C ASP A 114 -20.01 22.72 -31.45
N PRO A 115 -20.01 23.69 -30.51
CA PRO A 115 -21.07 23.80 -29.51
C PRO A 115 -22.45 24.10 -30.11
N ASP A 116 -22.52 24.91 -31.18
CA ASP A 116 -23.78 25.33 -31.80
C ASP A 116 -24.58 24.16 -32.38
N LEU A 117 -23.89 23.22 -33.03
CA LEU A 117 -24.52 22.00 -33.55
C LEU A 117 -24.86 21.01 -32.42
N ALA A 118 -24.10 21.01 -31.33
CA ALA A 118 -24.39 20.19 -30.16
C ALA A 118 -25.70 20.61 -29.48
N LEU A 119 -26.04 21.91 -29.50
CA LEU A 119 -27.29 22.43 -28.93
C LEU A 119 -28.54 21.80 -29.56
N LEU A 120 -28.49 21.43 -30.85
CA LEU A 120 -29.59 20.75 -31.55
C LEU A 120 -29.93 19.39 -30.93
N SER A 121 -28.96 18.74 -30.30
CA SER A 121 -29.13 17.43 -29.67
C SER A 121 -29.79 17.50 -28.29
N ILE A 122 -29.81 18.68 -27.65
CA ILE A 122 -30.29 18.86 -26.27
C ILE A 122 -31.78 18.52 -26.15
N ASN A 123 -32.59 18.97 -27.11
CA ASN A 123 -34.02 18.68 -27.11
C ASN A 123 -34.29 17.17 -27.18
N THR A 124 -33.47 16.44 -27.93
CA THR A 124 -33.55 14.98 -27.99
C THR A 124 -33.14 14.35 -26.66
N PHE A 125 -32.07 14.81 -26.02
CA PHE A 125 -31.70 14.32 -24.69
C PHE A 125 -32.79 14.58 -23.65
N GLN A 126 -33.41 15.76 -23.65
CA GLN A 126 -34.52 16.08 -22.74
C GLN A 126 -35.71 15.13 -22.91
N LYS A 127 -36.01 14.75 -24.16
CA LYS A 127 -37.03 13.75 -24.46
C LYS A 127 -36.63 12.37 -23.91
N ASP A 128 -35.38 11.97 -24.14
CA ASP A 128 -34.84 10.68 -23.69
C ASP A 128 -34.78 10.54 -22.16
N LEU A 129 -34.67 11.64 -21.40
CA LEU A 129 -34.79 11.64 -19.94
C LEU A 129 -36.18 11.21 -19.44
N SER A 130 -37.18 11.12 -20.32
CA SER A 130 -38.54 10.69 -20.01
C SER A 130 -38.90 9.35 -20.67
N ASP A 131 -37.92 8.66 -21.25
CA ASP A 131 -38.12 7.37 -21.91
C ASP A 131 -38.58 6.30 -20.91
N SER A 132 -39.31 5.27 -21.36
CA SER A 132 -39.74 4.17 -20.50
C SER A 132 -38.56 3.35 -19.96
N ASN A 133 -37.50 3.23 -20.76
CA ASN A 133 -36.32 2.44 -20.40
C ASN A 133 -35.34 3.25 -19.51
N PRO A 134 -35.07 2.81 -18.27
CA PRO A 134 -34.16 3.52 -17.36
C PRO A 134 -32.72 3.60 -17.90
N LEU A 135 -32.28 2.67 -18.74
CA LEU A 135 -30.95 2.71 -19.35
C LEU A 135 -30.82 3.88 -20.33
N ILE A 136 -31.88 4.18 -21.09
CA ILE A 136 -31.92 5.32 -22.01
C ILE A 136 -31.90 6.63 -21.21
N ARG A 137 -32.75 6.74 -20.17
CA ARG A 137 -32.77 7.89 -19.27
C ARG A 137 -31.39 8.16 -18.65
N ALA A 138 -30.74 7.12 -18.13
CA ALA A 138 -29.41 7.21 -17.52
C ALA A 138 -28.32 7.61 -18.54
N MET A 139 -28.30 7.00 -19.74
CA MET A 139 -27.33 7.35 -20.77
C MET A 139 -27.50 8.80 -21.26
N ALA A 140 -28.74 9.25 -21.46
CA ALA A 140 -29.02 10.62 -21.84
C ALA A 140 -28.51 11.62 -20.78
N LEU A 141 -28.71 11.33 -19.49
CA LEU A 141 -28.18 12.17 -18.41
C LEU A 141 -26.65 12.20 -18.39
N ARG A 142 -25.97 11.07 -18.63
CA ARG A 142 -24.50 11.01 -18.69
C ARG A 142 -23.92 11.86 -19.80
N VAL A 143 -24.58 11.88 -20.96
CA VAL A 143 -24.15 12.67 -22.12
C VAL A 143 -24.45 14.13 -21.90
N LEU A 144 -25.67 14.46 -21.48
CA LEU A 144 -26.09 15.83 -21.22
C LEU A 144 -25.20 16.51 -20.18
N SER A 145 -24.87 15.83 -19.07
CA SER A 145 -23.92 16.33 -18.06
C SER A 145 -22.45 16.26 -18.47
N GLY A 146 -22.12 15.49 -19.51
CA GLY A 146 -20.75 15.36 -20.01
C GLY A 146 -20.37 16.39 -21.08
N ILE A 147 -21.35 17.08 -21.66
CA ILE A 147 -21.11 18.18 -22.62
C ILE A 147 -20.71 19.43 -21.82
N ARG A 148 -19.47 19.87 -21.96
CA ARG A 148 -18.91 21.02 -21.23
C ARG A 148 -19.24 22.36 -21.91
N VAL A 149 -20.53 22.62 -22.13
CA VAL A 149 -21.01 23.90 -22.70
C VAL A 149 -21.70 24.71 -21.60
N PRO A 150 -21.14 25.82 -21.12
CA PRO A 150 -21.71 26.56 -19.97
C PRO A 150 -23.16 27.00 -20.16
N MET A 151 -23.58 27.28 -21.40
CA MET A 151 -24.95 27.70 -21.72
C MET A 151 -26.02 26.67 -21.35
N ILE A 152 -25.66 25.41 -21.15
CA ILE A 152 -26.60 24.33 -20.81
C ILE A 152 -26.74 24.07 -19.30
N GLY A 153 -26.03 24.82 -18.44
CA GLY A 153 -25.98 24.58 -16.99
C GLY A 153 -27.36 24.44 -16.33
N ASN A 154 -28.27 25.39 -16.58
CA ASN A 154 -29.65 25.33 -16.06
C ASN A 154 -30.42 24.09 -16.56
N VAL A 155 -30.22 23.70 -17.82
CA VAL A 155 -30.87 22.51 -18.40
C VAL A 155 -30.36 21.24 -17.74
N VAL A 156 -29.05 21.15 -17.51
CA VAL A 156 -28.40 20.03 -16.81
C VAL A 156 -28.93 19.95 -15.38
N LEU A 157 -29.04 21.08 -14.67
CA LEU A 157 -29.58 21.11 -13.31
C LEU A 157 -31.03 20.61 -13.25
N MET A 158 -31.90 21.05 -14.16
CA MET A 158 -33.28 20.58 -14.25
C MET A 158 -33.35 19.06 -14.55
N ALA A 159 -32.48 18.58 -15.43
CA ALA A 159 -32.37 17.16 -15.74
C ALA A 159 -31.95 16.32 -14.52
N ILE A 160 -30.95 16.79 -13.77
CA ILE A 160 -30.49 16.13 -12.54
C ILE A 160 -31.61 16.09 -11.50
N LYS A 161 -32.31 17.21 -11.25
CA LYS A 161 -33.41 17.29 -10.28
C LYS A 161 -34.56 16.32 -10.61
N LYS A 162 -34.83 16.13 -11.90
CA LYS A 162 -35.82 15.14 -12.37
C LYS A 162 -35.32 13.71 -12.14
N CYS A 163 -34.08 13.40 -12.53
CA CYS A 163 -33.51 12.07 -12.43
C CYS A 163 -33.16 11.65 -11.00
N SER A 164 -32.95 12.58 -10.08
CA SER A 164 -32.74 12.27 -8.66
C SER A 164 -33.99 11.70 -7.98
N ALA A 165 -35.17 12.02 -8.52
CA ALA A 165 -36.45 11.48 -8.06
C ALA A 165 -36.98 10.33 -8.93
N ASP A 166 -36.13 9.74 -9.78
CA ASP A 166 -36.52 8.63 -10.66
C ASP A 166 -36.84 7.36 -9.85
N VAL A 167 -37.76 6.54 -10.35
CA VAL A 167 -38.14 5.25 -9.75
C VAL A 167 -36.95 4.28 -9.71
N SER A 168 -36.11 4.29 -10.75
CA SER A 168 -34.97 3.38 -10.87
C SER A 168 -33.76 3.85 -10.06
N PRO A 169 -33.23 3.02 -9.14
CA PRO A 169 -31.97 3.31 -8.42
C PRO A 169 -30.79 3.59 -9.32
N TYR A 170 -30.74 2.95 -10.50
CA TYR A 170 -29.66 3.12 -11.46
C TYR A 170 -29.62 4.55 -12.03
N VAL A 171 -30.79 5.14 -12.30
CA VAL A 171 -30.88 6.52 -12.80
C VAL A 171 -30.50 7.50 -11.69
N ARG A 172 -30.93 7.26 -10.44
CA ARG A 172 -30.52 8.06 -9.27
C ARG A 172 -29.02 8.02 -9.01
N LYS A 173 -28.39 6.84 -9.14
CA LYS A 173 -26.92 6.68 -9.11
C LYS A 173 -26.23 7.60 -10.12
N VAL A 174 -26.73 7.62 -11.36
CA VAL A 174 -26.18 8.49 -12.41
C VAL A 174 -26.45 9.96 -12.13
N ALA A 175 -27.61 10.31 -11.56
CA ALA A 175 -27.90 11.68 -11.16
C ALA A 175 -26.92 12.20 -10.09
N ALA A 176 -26.53 11.35 -9.13
CA ALA A 176 -25.49 11.70 -8.16
C ALA A 176 -24.15 12.01 -8.83
N LEU A 177 -23.67 11.14 -9.73
CA LEU A 177 -22.41 11.39 -10.45
C LEU A 177 -22.48 12.60 -11.41
N ALA A 178 -23.67 12.86 -11.99
CA ALA A 178 -23.91 14.02 -12.83
C ALA A 178 -23.84 15.33 -12.02
N ALA A 179 -24.17 15.30 -10.73
CA ALA A 179 -24.04 16.47 -9.84
C ALA A 179 -22.58 16.95 -9.74
N CYS A 180 -21.60 16.03 -9.72
CA CYS A 180 -20.17 16.39 -9.74
C CYS A 180 -19.81 17.17 -11.01
N LYS A 181 -20.27 16.69 -12.16
CA LYS A 181 -20.01 17.32 -13.46
C LYS A 181 -20.73 18.67 -13.60
N ALA A 182 -21.91 18.81 -13.00
CA ALA A 182 -22.64 20.06 -13.00
C ALA A 182 -21.94 21.13 -12.15
N TYR A 183 -21.34 20.73 -11.02
CA TYR A 183 -20.52 21.60 -10.19
C TYR A 183 -19.27 22.10 -10.95
N ASP A 184 -18.61 21.23 -11.72
CA ASP A 184 -17.48 21.62 -12.58
C ASP A 184 -17.89 22.59 -13.71
N LEU A 185 -19.15 22.53 -14.14
CA LEU A 185 -19.67 23.35 -15.23
C LEU A 185 -20.05 24.76 -14.75
N ASP A 186 -20.76 24.87 -13.62
CA ASP A 186 -21.16 26.14 -13.02
C ASP A 186 -21.35 26.03 -11.50
N ASP A 187 -20.49 26.74 -10.76
CA ASP A 187 -20.51 26.83 -9.30
C ASP A 187 -21.75 27.60 -8.76
N SER A 188 -22.42 28.39 -9.60
CA SER A 188 -23.62 29.14 -9.18
C SER A 188 -24.78 28.22 -8.71
N HIS A 189 -24.76 26.96 -9.14
CA HIS A 189 -25.81 25.97 -8.86
C HIS A 189 -25.59 25.16 -7.57
N LEU A 190 -24.49 25.41 -6.84
CA LEU A 190 -24.13 24.75 -5.58
C LEU A 190 -25.32 24.57 -4.60
N PRO A 191 -26.13 25.59 -4.25
CA PRO A 191 -27.24 25.42 -3.29
C PRO A 191 -28.33 24.44 -3.77
N SER A 192 -28.59 24.39 -5.08
CA SER A 192 -29.56 23.45 -5.65
C SER A 192 -28.99 22.02 -5.68
N LEU A 193 -27.70 21.86 -5.98
CA LEU A 193 -27.03 20.57 -5.96
C LEU A 193 -26.98 19.97 -4.55
N ILE A 194 -26.75 20.82 -3.54
CA ILE A 194 -26.87 20.47 -2.12
C ILE A 194 -28.22 19.84 -1.79
N GLU A 195 -29.31 20.47 -2.22
CA GLU A 195 -30.68 20.00 -1.94
C GLU A 195 -30.89 18.61 -2.55
N ILE A 196 -30.44 18.44 -3.80
CA ILE A 196 -30.51 17.18 -4.52
C ILE A 196 -29.71 16.08 -3.80
N ILE A 197 -28.46 16.35 -3.42
CA ILE A 197 -27.62 15.37 -2.70
C ILE A 197 -28.22 15.02 -1.34
N THR A 198 -28.78 15.99 -0.62
CA THR A 198 -29.44 15.76 0.68
C THR A 198 -30.66 14.84 0.53
N ASN A 199 -31.43 15.01 -0.54
CA ASN A 199 -32.54 14.12 -0.85
C ASN A 199 -32.06 12.72 -1.26
N LEU A 200 -30.97 12.62 -2.02
CA LEU A 200 -30.37 11.34 -2.42
C LEU A 200 -29.71 10.59 -1.26
N LEU A 201 -29.22 11.29 -0.24
CA LEU A 201 -28.72 10.65 0.99
C LEU A 201 -29.81 9.85 1.69
N ARG A 202 -31.08 10.23 1.55
CA ARG A 202 -32.26 9.54 2.10
C ARG A 202 -32.68 8.29 1.33
N ASP A 203 -32.01 7.98 0.22
CA ASP A 203 -32.34 6.83 -0.60
C ASP A 203 -32.16 5.52 0.19
N ARG A 204 -33.08 4.58 -0.03
CA ARG A 204 -33.06 3.26 0.62
C ARG A 204 -32.29 2.23 -0.18
N SER A 205 -32.11 2.45 -1.48
CA SER A 205 -31.39 1.50 -2.32
C SER A 205 -29.88 1.64 -2.14
N PRO A 206 -29.13 0.56 -1.84
CA PRO A 206 -27.67 0.63 -1.66
C PRO A 206 -26.92 1.01 -2.95
N LEU A 207 -27.50 0.71 -4.12
CA LEU A 207 -26.87 0.91 -5.43
C LEU A 207 -26.49 2.38 -5.73
N SER A 208 -27.23 3.34 -5.19
CA SER A 208 -27.00 4.78 -5.40
C SER A 208 -26.07 5.38 -4.34
N ILE A 209 -26.03 4.83 -3.13
CA ILE A 209 -25.34 5.40 -1.96
C ILE A 209 -23.84 5.59 -2.19
N GLY A 210 -23.16 4.65 -2.84
CA GLY A 210 -21.74 4.79 -3.20
C GLY A 210 -21.49 6.04 -4.03
N SER A 211 -22.28 6.23 -5.10
CA SER A 211 -22.18 7.42 -5.96
C SER A 211 -22.62 8.72 -5.28
N VAL A 212 -23.59 8.64 -4.36
CA VAL A 212 -23.98 9.79 -3.53
C VAL A 212 -22.84 10.19 -2.59
N SER A 213 -22.09 9.22 -2.05
CA SER A 213 -20.93 9.47 -1.19
C SER A 213 -19.81 10.20 -1.95
N ILE A 214 -19.55 9.79 -3.20
CA ILE A 214 -18.61 10.49 -4.11
C ILE A 214 -19.08 11.94 -4.34
N ALA A 215 -20.36 12.10 -4.72
CA ALA A 215 -20.92 13.42 -5.00
C ALA A 215 -20.89 14.34 -3.77
N PHE A 216 -21.15 13.78 -2.59
CA PHE A 216 -21.09 14.51 -1.33
C PHE A 216 -19.66 14.98 -1.03
N GLN A 217 -18.66 14.09 -1.15
CA GLN A 217 -17.26 14.46 -0.90
C GLN A 217 -16.77 15.55 -1.85
N TYR A 218 -17.20 15.51 -3.12
CA TYR A 218 -16.78 16.46 -4.14
C TYR A 218 -17.48 17.83 -4.01
N VAL A 219 -18.81 17.85 -3.86
CA VAL A 219 -19.61 19.10 -3.86
C VAL A 219 -19.69 19.73 -2.47
N CYS A 220 -19.69 18.93 -1.40
CA CYS A 220 -19.93 19.39 -0.02
C CYS A 220 -18.88 18.89 0.97
N PRO A 221 -17.57 19.16 0.77
CA PRO A 221 -16.53 18.64 1.65
C PRO A 221 -16.60 19.19 3.09
N THR A 222 -17.17 20.37 3.30
CA THR A 222 -17.20 21.06 4.60
C THR A 222 -18.47 20.81 5.42
N ARG A 223 -19.61 20.49 4.77
CA ARG A 223 -20.92 20.42 5.43
C ARG A 223 -21.29 18.99 5.85
N LEU A 224 -20.46 18.42 6.71
CA LEU A 224 -20.66 17.08 7.27
C LEU A 224 -21.91 16.97 8.16
N ASP A 225 -22.48 18.11 8.56
CA ASP A 225 -23.70 18.21 9.37
C ASP A 225 -24.91 17.50 8.72
N LEU A 226 -24.95 17.47 7.38
CA LEU A 226 -26.02 16.80 6.64
C LEU A 226 -26.04 15.28 6.84
N LEU A 227 -24.94 14.69 7.32
CA LEU A 227 -24.84 13.26 7.55
C LEU A 227 -25.34 12.83 8.92
N HIS A 228 -25.59 13.76 9.86
CA HIS A 228 -25.95 13.41 11.24
C HIS A 228 -27.09 12.39 11.31
N GLN A 229 -28.23 12.69 10.68
CA GLN A 229 -29.43 11.84 10.68
C GLN A 229 -29.29 10.55 9.83
N HIS A 230 -28.26 10.44 9.01
CA HIS A 230 -28.08 9.33 8.07
C HIS A 230 -26.93 8.40 8.45
N TYR A 231 -26.04 8.83 9.36
CA TYR A 231 -24.83 8.12 9.72
C TYR A 231 -25.08 6.66 10.13
N ARG A 232 -25.99 6.39 11.08
CA ARG A 232 -26.25 5.03 11.58
C ARG A 232 -26.79 4.11 10.49
N ARG A 233 -27.72 4.60 9.66
CA ARG A 233 -28.25 3.85 8.52
C ARG A 233 -27.15 3.55 7.51
N LEU A 234 -26.31 4.53 7.18
CA LEU A 234 -25.20 4.34 6.25
C LEU A 234 -24.19 3.31 6.76
N CYS A 235 -23.91 3.26 8.06
CA CYS A 235 -23.11 2.19 8.65
C CYS A 235 -23.75 0.81 8.45
N ARG A 236 -25.07 0.67 8.70
CA ARG A 236 -25.76 -0.64 8.55
C ARG A 236 -25.82 -1.12 7.10
N ILE A 237 -26.06 -0.22 6.15
CA ILE A 237 -26.18 -0.55 4.72
C ILE A 237 -24.80 -0.80 4.08
N LEU A 238 -23.71 -0.42 4.75
CA LEU A 238 -22.34 -0.44 4.21
C LEU A 238 -21.97 -1.76 3.49
N VAL A 239 -22.35 -2.91 4.05
CA VAL A 239 -22.05 -4.23 3.47
C VAL A 239 -22.79 -4.47 2.16
N ASP A 240 -23.99 -3.91 2.00
CA ASP A 240 -24.84 -4.07 0.82
C ASP A 240 -24.47 -3.13 -0.34
N VAL A 241 -23.62 -2.12 -0.10
CA VAL A 241 -23.15 -1.15 -1.11
C VAL A 241 -22.20 -1.84 -2.09
N ASP A 242 -22.11 -1.31 -3.32
CA ASP A 242 -21.16 -1.80 -4.33
C ASP A 242 -19.71 -1.65 -3.88
N GLU A 243 -18.83 -2.56 -4.27
CA GLU A 243 -17.43 -2.62 -3.81
C GLU A 243 -16.68 -1.29 -3.95
N TRP A 244 -16.90 -0.58 -5.06
CA TRP A 244 -16.31 0.74 -5.29
C TRP A 244 -16.92 1.80 -4.38
N GLY A 245 -18.25 1.76 -4.19
CA GLY A 245 -18.97 2.64 -3.28
C GLY A 245 -18.64 2.40 -1.81
N GLN A 246 -18.30 1.17 -1.41
CA GLN A 246 -17.85 0.84 -0.06
C GLN A 246 -16.58 1.60 0.31
N VAL A 247 -15.62 1.71 -0.61
CA VAL A 247 -14.36 2.46 -0.39
C VAL A 247 -14.66 3.94 -0.12
N ASP A 248 -15.49 4.55 -0.96
CA ASP A 248 -15.85 5.97 -0.85
C ASP A 248 -16.71 6.24 0.39
N LEU A 249 -17.67 5.35 0.69
CA LEU A 249 -18.53 5.46 1.86
C LEU A 249 -17.72 5.29 3.17
N LEU A 250 -16.81 4.32 3.24
CA LEU A 250 -15.88 4.17 4.38
C LEU A 250 -15.04 5.45 4.57
N GLY A 251 -14.54 6.03 3.49
CA GLY A 251 -13.81 7.31 3.53
C GLY A 251 -14.66 8.45 4.07
N LEU A 252 -15.93 8.54 3.66
CA LEU A 252 -16.87 9.56 4.13
C LEU A 252 -17.20 9.38 5.62
N LEU A 253 -17.54 8.17 6.04
CA LEU A 253 -17.87 7.83 7.41
C LEU A 253 -16.67 8.03 8.34
N LEU A 254 -15.46 7.70 7.89
CA LEU A 254 -14.22 7.97 8.62
C LEU A 254 -13.98 9.46 8.82
N ARG A 255 -14.15 10.26 7.77
CA ARG A 255 -14.01 11.72 7.86
C ARG A 255 -15.01 12.29 8.85
N TYR A 256 -16.28 11.88 8.74
CA TYR A 256 -17.33 12.29 9.66
C TYR A 256 -17.00 11.88 11.10
N ALA A 257 -16.56 10.64 11.32
CA ALA A 257 -16.22 10.14 12.65
C ALA A 257 -15.12 10.98 13.32
N ARG A 258 -14.05 11.31 12.59
CA ARG A 258 -12.98 12.16 13.12
C ARG A 258 -13.42 13.59 13.44
N THR A 259 -14.26 14.16 12.58
CA THR A 259 -14.68 15.56 12.73
C THR A 259 -15.85 15.76 13.68
N MET A 260 -16.70 14.76 13.93
CA MET A 260 -17.97 14.95 14.63
C MET A 260 -18.15 14.06 15.87
N LEU A 261 -17.35 13.01 16.03
CA LEU A 261 -17.38 12.13 17.20
C LEU A 261 -16.20 12.45 18.12
N PRO A 262 -16.36 12.25 19.44
CA PRO A 262 -15.26 12.41 20.37
C PRO A 262 -14.18 11.35 20.10
N ARG A 263 -12.92 11.73 20.33
CA ARG A 263 -11.80 10.79 20.22
C ARG A 263 -12.02 9.62 21.19
N PRO A 264 -11.87 8.37 20.74
CA PRO A 264 -11.90 7.23 21.64
C PRO A 264 -10.69 7.29 22.57
N ILE A 265 -10.94 7.26 23.88
CA ILE A 265 -9.92 7.31 24.93
C ILE A 265 -10.01 5.99 25.70
N GLU A 266 -8.87 5.34 25.91
CA GLU A 266 -8.77 4.21 26.84
C GLU A 266 -8.85 4.75 28.27
N THR A 267 -10.00 4.59 28.93
CA THR A 267 -10.15 4.91 30.35
C THR A 267 -9.86 3.69 31.23
N PRO A 268 -9.31 3.88 32.44
CA PRO A 268 -8.96 2.76 33.33
C PRO A 268 -10.16 1.93 33.83
N ASN A 269 -11.40 2.40 33.66
CA ASN A 269 -12.63 1.72 34.08
C ASN A 269 -13.29 0.89 32.95
N GLY A 270 -12.68 0.81 31.77
CA GLY A 270 -13.23 0.16 30.58
C GLY A 270 -13.09 1.02 29.32
N GLU A 271 -13.38 0.44 28.16
CA GLU A 271 -13.35 1.12 26.86
C GLU A 271 -14.61 1.99 26.67
N ASP A 272 -14.54 3.28 27.03
CA ASP A 272 -15.57 4.30 26.75
C ASP A 272 -15.56 4.71 25.27
N VAL A 273 -15.77 3.72 24.39
CA VAL A 273 -15.95 3.95 22.95
C VAL A 273 -17.41 4.28 22.69
N ASN A 274 -17.64 5.42 22.05
CA ASN A 274 -18.95 5.88 21.61
C ASN A 274 -19.68 4.77 20.82
N SER A 275 -20.97 4.56 21.10
CA SER A 275 -21.81 3.54 20.44
C SER A 275 -21.79 3.70 18.91
N ASP A 276 -21.72 4.93 18.40
CA ASP A 276 -21.69 5.22 16.97
C ASP A 276 -20.35 4.83 16.30
N ILE A 277 -19.24 4.87 17.05
CA ILE A 277 -17.94 4.37 16.58
C ILE A 277 -17.95 2.85 16.56
N LYS A 278 -18.43 2.22 17.64
CA LYS A 278 -18.60 0.75 17.71
C LYS A 278 -19.48 0.25 16.56
N LEU A 279 -20.56 0.96 16.23
CA LEU A 279 -21.42 0.62 15.09
C LEU A 279 -20.65 0.64 13.77
N LEU A 280 -19.86 1.69 13.50
CA LEU A 280 -19.04 1.77 12.28
C LEU A 280 -18.03 0.62 12.18
N LEU A 281 -17.35 0.30 13.29
CA LEU A 281 -16.35 -0.76 13.32
C LEU A 281 -16.97 -2.15 13.12
N ASN A 282 -18.09 -2.44 13.81
CA ASN A 282 -18.83 -3.69 13.64
C ASN A 282 -19.34 -3.85 12.19
N SER A 283 -19.82 -2.77 11.58
CA SER A 283 -20.26 -2.78 10.18
C SER A 283 -19.09 -2.92 9.18
N ALA A 284 -17.91 -2.42 9.51
CA ALA A 284 -16.72 -2.49 8.65
C ALA A 284 -15.96 -3.82 8.81
N GLN A 285 -16.08 -4.52 9.94
CA GLN A 285 -15.41 -5.80 10.20
C GLN A 285 -15.63 -6.87 9.10
N PRO A 286 -16.87 -7.15 8.61
CA PRO A 286 -17.07 -8.14 7.56
C PRO A 286 -16.38 -7.79 6.24
N LEU A 287 -16.09 -6.49 5.99
CA LEU A 287 -15.42 -6.05 4.77
C LEU A 287 -13.97 -6.56 4.66
N PHE A 288 -13.36 -7.02 5.75
CA PHE A 288 -12.05 -7.68 5.69
C PHE A 288 -12.04 -8.97 4.87
N GLN A 289 -13.21 -9.59 4.68
CA GLN A 289 -13.39 -10.80 3.87
C GLN A 289 -13.62 -10.50 2.39
N SER A 290 -13.68 -9.22 1.98
CA SER A 290 -13.89 -8.85 0.58
C SER A 290 -12.79 -9.40 -0.34
N ARG A 291 -13.14 -9.66 -1.60
CA ARG A 291 -12.19 -10.02 -2.66
C ARG A 291 -11.41 -8.81 -3.16
N ASN A 292 -12.05 -7.63 -3.14
CA ASN A 292 -11.44 -6.38 -3.56
C ASN A 292 -10.44 -5.88 -2.50
N SER A 293 -9.17 -5.74 -2.88
CA SER A 293 -8.09 -5.28 -2.02
C SER A 293 -8.27 -3.83 -1.57
N ALA A 294 -8.89 -2.98 -2.40
CA ALA A 294 -9.15 -1.58 -2.05
C ALA A 294 -10.13 -1.46 -0.88
N VAL A 295 -11.15 -2.32 -0.82
CA VAL A 295 -12.13 -2.37 0.27
C VAL A 295 -11.46 -2.78 1.58
N VAL A 296 -10.63 -3.84 1.55
CA VAL A 296 -9.87 -4.29 2.72
C VAL A 296 -8.96 -3.18 3.24
N LEU A 297 -8.22 -2.49 2.36
CA LEU A 297 -7.34 -1.38 2.75
C LEU A 297 -8.13 -0.18 3.30
N ALA A 298 -9.31 0.12 2.75
CA ALA A 298 -10.18 1.16 3.27
C ALA A 298 -10.71 0.79 4.67
N ALA A 299 -11.13 -0.46 4.89
CA ALA A 299 -11.54 -0.96 6.20
C ALA A 299 -10.37 -0.90 7.20
N THR A 300 -9.16 -1.34 6.82
CA THR A 300 -7.95 -1.20 7.64
C THR A 300 -7.70 0.26 8.03
N ARG A 301 -7.88 1.21 7.10
CA ARG A 301 -7.74 2.64 7.38
C ARG A 301 -8.73 3.11 8.44
N VAL A 302 -9.99 2.66 8.40
CA VAL A 302 -11.00 2.99 9.42
C VAL A 302 -10.59 2.45 10.79
N PHE A 303 -10.24 1.16 10.87
CA PHE A 303 -9.80 0.53 12.12
C PHE A 303 -8.53 1.18 12.69
N TRP A 304 -7.56 1.54 11.84
CA TRP A 304 -6.35 2.22 12.29
C TRP A 304 -6.62 3.63 12.81
N CYS A 305 -7.48 4.38 12.14
CA CYS A 305 -7.68 5.80 12.44
C CYS A 305 -8.67 6.07 13.58
N VAL A 306 -9.60 5.15 13.82
CA VAL A 306 -10.72 5.28 14.77
C VAL A 306 -10.74 4.16 15.82
N GLY A 307 -10.32 2.94 15.48
CA GLY A 307 -10.35 1.80 16.40
C GLY A 307 -9.30 1.87 17.49
N LEU A 308 -9.57 1.18 18.60
CA LEU A 308 -8.62 1.04 19.71
C LEU A 308 -7.44 0.12 19.33
N PRO A 309 -6.28 0.27 19.99
CA PRO A 309 -5.15 -0.66 19.86
C PRO A 309 -5.51 -2.15 20.01
N THR A 310 -6.52 -2.49 20.80
CA THR A 310 -7.03 -3.87 20.97
C THR A 310 -7.61 -4.43 19.68
N GLU A 311 -8.30 -3.60 18.90
CA GLU A 311 -8.98 -3.96 17.65
C GLU A 311 -7.99 -4.04 16.47
N HIS A 312 -6.79 -3.48 16.58
CA HIS A 312 -5.80 -3.47 15.50
C HIS A 312 -5.31 -4.87 15.11
N ARG A 313 -5.47 -5.87 15.98
CA ARG A 313 -5.15 -7.26 15.67
C ARG A 313 -6.06 -7.85 14.58
N GLN A 314 -7.27 -7.33 14.42
CA GLN A 314 -8.27 -7.89 13.51
C GLN A 314 -7.87 -7.75 12.03
N PHE A 315 -7.19 -6.65 11.66
CA PHE A 315 -6.81 -6.40 10.27
C PHE A 315 -5.47 -7.05 9.86
N VAL A 316 -4.71 -7.60 10.80
CA VAL A 316 -3.36 -8.14 10.52
C VAL A 316 -3.42 -9.30 9.51
N GLN A 317 -4.27 -10.30 9.75
CA GLN A 317 -4.41 -11.45 8.85
C GLN A 317 -4.98 -11.05 7.47
N PRO A 318 -6.03 -10.21 7.38
CA PRO A 318 -6.50 -9.67 6.10
C PRO A 318 -5.42 -8.97 5.29
N LEU A 319 -4.55 -8.16 5.90
CA LEU A 319 -3.45 -7.49 5.18
C LEU A 319 -2.42 -8.50 4.66
N LEU A 320 -2.08 -9.50 5.47
CA LEU A 320 -1.11 -10.53 5.09
C LEU A 320 -1.63 -11.41 3.94
N ARG A 321 -2.94 -11.66 3.89
CA ARG A 321 -3.60 -12.32 2.74
C ARG A 321 -3.41 -11.53 1.44
N LEU A 322 -3.50 -10.20 1.49
CA LEU A 322 -3.37 -9.36 0.29
C LEU A 322 -1.97 -9.40 -0.33
N LEU A 323 -0.93 -9.69 0.47
CA LEU A 323 0.45 -9.81 -0.02
C LEU A 323 0.60 -10.93 -1.07
N GLN A 324 -0.27 -11.95 -1.03
CA GLN A 324 -0.22 -13.10 -1.93
C GLN A 324 -1.10 -12.95 -3.18
N THR A 325 -1.84 -11.83 -3.32
CA THR A 325 -2.83 -11.69 -4.40
C THR A 325 -2.20 -11.34 -5.75
N SER A 326 -1.38 -10.28 -5.78
CA SER A 326 -0.64 -9.87 -6.97
C SER A 326 0.56 -9.01 -6.55
N GLN A 327 1.58 -8.92 -7.41
CA GLN A 327 2.81 -8.15 -7.12
C GLN A 327 2.52 -6.65 -6.95
N GLU A 328 1.55 -6.11 -7.71
CA GLU A 328 1.15 -4.71 -7.64
C GLU A 328 0.40 -4.40 -6.35
N VAL A 329 -0.49 -5.30 -5.94
CA VAL A 329 -1.23 -5.20 -4.68
C VAL A 329 -0.25 -5.31 -3.52
N GLU A 330 0.65 -6.30 -3.54
CA GLU A 330 1.68 -6.49 -2.52
C GLU A 330 2.48 -5.22 -2.28
N ARG A 331 2.96 -4.56 -3.33
CA ARG A 331 3.72 -3.29 -3.23
C ARG A 331 2.95 -2.20 -2.49
N VAL A 332 1.66 -2.04 -2.81
CA VAL A 332 0.81 -1.02 -2.15
C VAL A 332 0.57 -1.40 -0.68
N VAL A 333 0.25 -2.67 -0.42
CA VAL A 333 -0.02 -3.16 0.94
C VAL A 333 1.21 -3.10 1.83
N LEU A 334 2.40 -3.46 1.33
CA LEU A 334 3.66 -3.34 2.06
C LEU A 334 3.94 -1.90 2.48
N THR A 335 3.56 -0.93 1.65
CA THR A 335 3.72 0.48 1.98
C THR A 335 2.87 0.85 3.19
N TYR A 336 1.62 0.36 3.23
CA TYR A 336 0.71 0.59 4.34
C TYR A 336 1.19 -0.12 5.61
N ILE A 337 1.61 -1.38 5.48
CA ILE A 337 2.15 -2.16 6.60
C ILE A 337 3.40 -1.48 7.18
N LEU A 338 4.31 -0.97 6.36
CA LEU A 338 5.52 -0.29 6.82
C LEU A 338 5.20 0.96 7.65
N VAL A 339 4.17 1.72 7.25
CA VAL A 339 3.69 2.88 8.02
C VAL A 339 3.11 2.44 9.36
N ILE A 340 2.27 1.40 9.38
CA ILE A 340 1.70 0.86 10.62
C ILE A 340 2.81 0.32 11.54
N ALA A 341 3.78 -0.41 10.98
CA ALA A 341 4.84 -1.06 11.72
C ALA A 341 5.79 -0.07 12.42
N ARG A 342 5.98 1.13 11.86
CA ARG A 342 6.75 2.19 12.53
C ARG A 342 6.12 2.66 13.83
N THR A 343 4.79 2.66 13.90
CA THR A 343 4.04 3.08 15.08
C THR A 343 3.70 1.92 16.02
N ALA A 344 3.41 0.73 15.49
CA ALA A 344 2.96 -0.44 16.23
C ALA A 344 3.62 -1.72 15.68
N ASN A 345 4.93 -1.87 15.91
CA ASN A 345 5.73 -3.01 15.43
C ASN A 345 5.30 -4.37 16.02
N THR A 346 4.72 -4.38 17.23
CA THR A 346 4.30 -5.59 17.94
C THR A 346 3.22 -6.38 17.21
N LEU A 347 2.42 -5.74 16.35
CA LEU A 347 1.33 -6.37 15.60
C LEU A 347 1.80 -7.39 14.56
N PHE A 348 2.94 -7.13 13.91
CA PHE A 348 3.45 -7.94 12.79
C PHE A 348 4.64 -8.81 13.18
N THR A 349 5.13 -8.69 14.41
CA THR A 349 6.34 -9.37 14.88
C THR A 349 6.26 -10.88 14.72
N SER A 350 5.14 -11.51 15.08
CA SER A 350 4.98 -12.97 14.99
C SER A 350 4.99 -13.51 13.55
N TYR A 351 4.89 -12.63 12.55
CA TYR A 351 4.72 -12.97 11.15
C TYR A 351 5.88 -12.50 10.27
N TYR A 352 7.06 -12.26 10.87
CA TYR A 352 8.25 -11.76 10.17
C TYR A 352 8.67 -12.64 8.98
N SER A 353 8.46 -13.96 9.07
CA SER A 353 8.77 -14.92 8.00
C SER A 353 8.00 -14.69 6.70
N ARG A 354 6.84 -14.03 6.74
CA ARG A 354 6.07 -13.68 5.54
C ARG A 354 6.67 -12.52 4.74
N PHE A 355 7.64 -11.80 5.30
CA PHE A 355 8.29 -10.67 4.67
C PHE A 355 9.67 -11.02 4.10
N TYR A 356 9.99 -12.31 3.96
CA TYR A 356 11.20 -12.75 3.27
C TYR A 356 11.15 -12.43 1.78
N LEU A 357 12.34 -12.25 1.20
CA LEU A 357 12.49 -11.90 -0.20
C LEU A 357 12.34 -13.15 -1.07
N TYR A 358 11.61 -13.01 -2.17
CA TYR A 358 11.58 -14.01 -3.24
C TYR A 358 12.34 -13.50 -4.46
N SER A 359 12.91 -14.43 -5.24
CA SER A 359 13.68 -14.09 -6.44
C SER A 359 12.83 -13.37 -7.51
N GLU A 360 11.53 -13.66 -7.55
CA GLU A 360 10.56 -13.07 -8.49
C GLU A 360 10.16 -11.63 -8.13
N ASP A 361 10.49 -11.17 -6.92
CA ASP A 361 10.08 -9.85 -6.44
C ASP A 361 10.76 -8.72 -7.21
N ILE A 362 9.98 -7.67 -7.50
CA ILE A 362 10.49 -6.42 -8.07
C ILE A 362 11.45 -5.76 -7.06
N THR A 363 12.53 -5.12 -7.55
CA THR A 363 13.56 -4.48 -6.72
C THR A 363 13.00 -3.55 -5.64
N VAL A 364 11.97 -2.75 -5.97
CA VAL A 364 11.32 -1.85 -5.01
C VAL A 364 10.64 -2.63 -3.88
N THR A 365 9.96 -3.74 -4.19
CA THR A 365 9.33 -4.62 -3.20
C THR A 365 10.38 -5.27 -2.29
N LYS A 366 11.50 -5.76 -2.85
CA LYS A 366 12.63 -6.29 -2.07
C LYS A 366 13.17 -5.28 -1.06
N ARG A 367 13.41 -4.04 -1.49
CA ARG A 367 13.88 -2.95 -0.62
C ARG A 367 12.90 -2.64 0.51
N MET A 368 11.60 -2.65 0.21
CA MET A 368 10.55 -2.44 1.21
C MET A 368 10.47 -3.59 2.23
N LYS A 369 10.62 -4.84 1.77
CA LYS A 369 10.69 -6.02 2.65
C LYS A 369 11.90 -5.96 3.59
N ILE A 370 13.08 -5.59 3.09
CA ILE A 370 14.27 -5.36 3.95
C ILE A 370 13.99 -4.28 5.01
N ALA A 371 13.40 -3.15 4.60
CA ALA A 371 13.03 -2.09 5.54
C ALA A 371 12.01 -2.57 6.59
N MET A 372 11.07 -3.43 6.20
CA MET A 372 10.09 -4.03 7.09
C MET A 372 10.74 -4.99 8.09
N LEU A 373 11.63 -5.88 7.64
CA LEU A 373 12.35 -6.82 8.51
C LEU A 373 13.16 -6.08 9.60
N LEU A 374 13.73 -4.92 9.26
CA LEU A 374 14.41 -4.05 10.24
C LEU A 374 13.46 -3.47 11.30
N GLN A 375 12.24 -3.08 10.92
CA GLN A 375 11.25 -2.55 11.87
C GLN A 375 10.69 -3.64 12.80
N LEU A 376 10.68 -4.89 12.34
CA LEU A 376 10.23 -6.06 13.11
C LEU A 376 11.33 -6.69 13.96
N LEU A 377 12.55 -6.14 13.95
CA LEU A 377 13.67 -6.69 14.68
C LEU A 377 13.43 -6.65 16.20
N GLN A 378 13.50 -7.82 16.84
CA GLN A 378 13.39 -8.02 18.28
C GLN A 378 14.47 -8.98 18.78
N TYR A 379 14.63 -9.07 20.10
CA TYR A 379 15.60 -9.97 20.74
C TYR A 379 15.34 -11.44 20.44
N ASP A 380 14.13 -11.86 20.08
CA ASP A 380 13.84 -13.28 19.84
C ASP A 380 14.09 -13.69 18.37
N ASN A 381 13.88 -12.79 17.41
CA ASN A 381 13.92 -13.11 15.97
C ASN A 381 15.22 -12.68 15.27
N HIS A 382 16.13 -12.00 15.98
CA HIS A 382 17.33 -11.41 15.39
C HIS A 382 18.22 -12.39 14.62
N GLN A 383 18.36 -13.64 15.10
CA GLN A 383 19.23 -14.63 14.46
C GLN A 383 18.69 -15.08 13.11
N ALA A 384 17.37 -15.27 13.01
CA ALA A 384 16.73 -15.67 11.77
C ALA A 384 16.82 -14.55 10.73
N ILE A 385 16.47 -13.31 11.13
CA ILE A 385 16.53 -12.15 10.25
C ILE A 385 17.97 -11.87 9.80
N LEU A 386 18.96 -11.98 10.70
CA LEU A 386 20.36 -11.75 10.34
C LEU A 386 20.87 -12.75 9.31
N ARG A 387 20.52 -14.04 9.42
CA ARG A 387 20.91 -15.05 8.42
C ARG A 387 20.35 -14.72 7.05
N GLU A 388 19.05 -14.39 6.99
CA GLU A 388 18.39 -13.98 5.74
C GLU A 388 19.02 -12.71 5.15
N LEU A 389 19.32 -11.69 5.96
CA LEU A 389 19.99 -10.47 5.48
C LEU A 389 21.40 -10.74 4.93
N ILE A 390 22.12 -11.72 5.49
CA ILE A 390 23.42 -12.15 4.96
C ILE A 390 23.24 -12.81 3.61
N ASP A 391 22.24 -13.68 3.44
CA ASP A 391 21.94 -14.33 2.16
C ASP A 391 21.50 -13.30 1.10
N TYR A 392 20.77 -12.24 1.50
CA TYR A 392 20.39 -11.15 0.59
C TYR A 392 21.54 -10.25 0.15
N ALA A 393 22.73 -10.40 0.74
CA ALA A 393 23.93 -9.70 0.27
C ALA A 393 24.48 -10.29 -1.05
N ASP A 394 24.01 -11.47 -1.45
CA ASP A 394 24.38 -12.14 -2.69
C ASP A 394 23.29 -12.00 -3.80
N ASP A 395 22.32 -11.08 -3.64
CA ASP A 395 21.28 -10.82 -4.66
C ASP A 395 21.85 -10.18 -5.94
N ALA A 396 21.16 -10.35 -7.07
CA ALA A 396 21.59 -9.82 -8.37
C ALA A 396 21.53 -8.28 -8.47
N SER A 397 20.74 -7.61 -7.63
CA SER A 397 20.57 -6.16 -7.67
C SER A 397 21.48 -5.43 -6.68
N ASP A 398 22.37 -4.58 -7.19
CA ASP A 398 23.29 -3.77 -6.38
C ASP A 398 22.59 -2.90 -5.33
N GLU A 399 21.39 -2.37 -5.63
CA GLU A 399 20.62 -1.56 -4.69
C GLU A 399 20.12 -2.39 -3.50
N VAL A 400 19.64 -3.61 -3.77
CA VAL A 400 19.14 -4.53 -2.74
C VAL A 400 20.29 -4.98 -1.86
N VAL A 401 21.41 -5.36 -2.47
CA VAL A 401 22.65 -5.73 -1.75
C VAL A 401 23.13 -4.60 -0.84
N SER A 402 23.18 -3.36 -1.33
CA SER A 402 23.59 -2.21 -0.52
C SER A 402 22.64 -1.99 0.67
N ASP A 403 21.33 -2.06 0.45
CA ASP A 403 20.34 -1.89 1.52
C ASP A 403 20.34 -3.06 2.52
N SER A 404 20.58 -4.30 2.08
CA SER A 404 20.79 -5.47 2.96
C SER A 404 22.02 -5.33 3.85
N ILE A 405 23.15 -4.88 3.30
CA ILE A 405 24.39 -4.67 4.08
C ILE A 405 24.21 -3.53 5.09
N LYS A 406 23.53 -2.43 4.69
CA LYS A 406 23.14 -1.37 5.63
C LYS A 406 22.20 -1.89 6.72
N ALA A 407 21.28 -2.78 6.37
CA ALA A 407 20.38 -3.44 7.32
C ALA A 407 21.17 -4.26 8.36
N ILE A 408 22.16 -5.05 7.94
CA ILE A 408 23.06 -5.78 8.86
C ILE A 408 23.74 -4.82 9.85
N GLY A 409 24.19 -3.66 9.36
CA GLY A 409 24.74 -2.60 10.18
C GLY A 409 23.76 -2.07 11.22
N ARG A 410 22.53 -1.76 10.81
CA ARG A 410 21.47 -1.31 11.73
C ARG A 410 21.08 -2.39 12.74
N CYS A 411 21.04 -3.67 12.34
CA CYS A 411 20.81 -4.78 13.27
C CYS A 411 21.88 -4.82 14.38
N ALA A 412 23.16 -4.67 14.03
CA ALA A 412 24.25 -4.64 15.01
C ALA A 412 24.17 -3.44 15.97
N ILE A 413 23.60 -2.32 15.50
CA ILE A 413 23.39 -1.12 16.29
C ILE A 413 22.23 -1.30 17.29
N LEU A 414 21.11 -1.87 16.82
CA LEU A 414 19.90 -2.04 17.62
C LEU A 414 20.06 -3.16 18.65
N ILE A 415 20.71 -4.27 18.28
CA ILE A 415 20.91 -5.43 19.15
C ILE A 415 22.41 -5.70 19.32
N PRO A 416 22.98 -5.42 20.51
CA PRO A 416 24.43 -5.54 20.73
C PRO A 416 24.95 -6.98 20.71
N GLU A 417 24.10 -7.98 20.97
CA GLU A 417 24.45 -9.41 20.97
C GLU A 417 24.82 -9.93 19.57
N CYS A 418 24.13 -9.44 18.54
CA CYS A 418 24.38 -9.80 17.14
C CYS A 418 25.71 -9.25 16.62
N MET A 419 26.29 -8.27 17.30
CA MET A 419 27.32 -7.45 16.69
C MET A 419 28.55 -8.26 16.27
N GLN A 420 28.99 -9.22 17.07
CA GLN A 420 30.15 -10.03 16.71
C GLN A 420 29.89 -10.87 15.45
N GLN A 421 28.66 -11.38 15.29
CA GLN A 421 28.25 -12.12 14.10
C GLN A 421 28.19 -11.20 12.88
N CYS A 422 27.56 -10.02 13.02
CA CYS A 422 27.52 -9.01 11.94
C CYS A 422 28.92 -8.56 11.51
N LEU A 423 29.83 -8.31 12.45
CA LEU A 423 31.22 -7.93 12.15
C LEU A 423 31.96 -9.03 11.41
N THR A 424 31.78 -10.29 11.83
CA THR A 424 32.40 -11.44 11.16
C THR A 424 31.86 -11.58 9.73
N ALA A 425 30.55 -11.40 9.53
CA ALA A 425 29.92 -11.40 8.22
C ALA A 425 30.45 -10.26 7.33
N LEU A 426 30.49 -9.02 7.83
CA LEU A 426 31.00 -7.85 7.10
C LEU A 426 32.48 -8.01 6.72
N ILE A 427 33.32 -8.57 7.60
CA ILE A 427 34.73 -8.87 7.28
C ILE A 427 34.83 -9.99 6.23
N GLY A 428 33.91 -10.95 6.25
CA GLY A 428 33.78 -11.96 5.20
C GLY A 428 33.41 -11.35 3.85
N MET A 429 32.44 -10.44 3.84
CA MET A 429 31.98 -9.69 2.65
C MET A 429 33.06 -8.81 2.03
N ILE A 430 34.05 -8.36 2.80
CA ILE A 430 35.20 -7.60 2.25
C ILE A 430 36.12 -8.49 1.40
N LYS A 431 36.09 -9.80 1.59
CA LYS A 431 36.92 -10.74 0.80
C LYS A 431 36.31 -11.08 -0.56
N THR A 432 35.07 -10.68 -0.84
CA THR A 432 34.42 -10.96 -2.12
C THR A 432 34.96 -10.03 -3.20
N GLU A 433 34.86 -10.46 -4.46
CA GLU A 433 35.34 -9.67 -5.61
C GLU A 433 34.35 -8.58 -6.05
N TYR A 434 33.14 -8.57 -5.49
CA TYR A 434 32.08 -7.64 -5.87
C TYR A 434 32.26 -6.26 -5.23
N ASP A 435 32.58 -5.25 -6.05
CA ASP A 435 32.90 -3.89 -5.61
C ASP A 435 31.78 -3.23 -4.78
N THR A 436 30.51 -3.48 -5.10
CA THR A 436 29.34 -2.90 -4.42
C THR A 436 29.16 -3.45 -3.00
N VAL A 437 29.39 -4.75 -2.82
CA VAL A 437 29.41 -5.44 -1.53
C VAL A 437 30.52 -4.88 -0.65
N VAL A 438 31.75 -4.84 -1.18
CA VAL A 438 32.93 -4.35 -0.44
C VAL A 438 32.76 -2.88 -0.04
N SER A 439 32.27 -2.05 -0.95
CA SER A 439 32.00 -0.63 -0.66
C SER A 439 30.99 -0.44 0.45
N SER A 440 29.84 -1.11 0.35
CA SER A 440 28.77 -0.99 1.35
C SER A 440 29.21 -1.55 2.70
N ALA A 441 29.93 -2.68 2.73
CA ALA A 441 30.41 -3.31 3.95
C ALA A 441 31.43 -2.43 4.69
N VAL A 442 32.37 -1.80 3.98
CA VAL A 442 33.36 -0.90 4.59
C VAL A 442 32.71 0.38 5.14
N LEU A 443 31.72 0.94 4.44
CA LEU A 443 30.98 2.10 4.93
C LEU A 443 30.20 1.78 6.21
N VAL A 444 29.52 0.64 6.26
CA VAL A 444 28.83 0.16 7.47
C VAL A 444 29.82 -0.13 8.59
N LEU A 445 30.97 -0.72 8.29
CA LEU A 445 31.98 -1.00 9.29
C LEU A 445 32.55 0.28 9.90
N LYS A 446 32.74 1.33 9.09
CA LYS A 446 33.10 2.67 9.59
C LYS A 446 32.07 3.20 10.57
N THR A 447 30.77 3.16 10.23
CA THR A 447 29.73 3.68 11.12
C THR A 447 29.64 2.88 12.42
N LEU A 448 29.77 1.55 12.37
CA LEU A 448 29.82 0.68 13.55
C LEU A 448 31.02 0.98 14.45
N VAL A 449 32.21 1.09 13.86
CA VAL A 449 33.46 1.39 14.58
C VAL A 449 33.39 2.78 15.22
N GLN A 450 32.93 3.80 14.49
CA GLN A 450 32.73 5.15 15.01
C GLN A 450 31.74 5.16 16.18
N ARG A 451 30.61 4.46 16.07
CA ARG A 451 29.59 4.42 17.14
C ARG A 451 30.10 3.68 18.38
N ARG A 452 30.80 2.55 18.21
CA ARG A 452 31.45 1.84 19.33
C ARG A 452 32.46 2.73 20.06
N LEU A 453 33.35 3.37 19.31
CA LEU A 453 34.36 4.26 19.88
C LEU A 453 33.74 5.51 20.52
N PHE A 454 32.63 6.02 19.97
CA PHE A 454 31.86 7.10 20.57
C PHE A 454 31.20 6.69 21.90
N THR A 455 30.55 5.52 21.95
CA THR A 455 29.95 5.00 23.20
C THR A 455 30.97 4.79 24.32
N THR A 456 32.20 4.38 23.98
CA THR A 456 33.29 4.19 24.95
C THR A 456 33.89 5.51 25.45
N SER A 457 33.87 6.59 24.67
CA SER A 457 34.38 7.89 25.13
C SER A 457 33.57 8.49 26.30
N ASN A 458 32.32 8.05 26.50
CA ASN A 458 31.42 8.54 27.56
C ASN A 458 31.32 7.60 28.78
N SER A 459 31.89 6.40 28.73
CA SER A 459 31.87 5.43 29.85
C SER A 459 33.27 4.90 30.13
N ASN A 460 33.74 5.09 31.36
CA ASN A 460 35.06 4.73 31.93
C ASN A 460 36.15 4.17 31.00
N PRO A 461 37.37 4.76 30.99
CA PRO A 461 38.47 4.38 30.09
C PRO A 461 39.18 3.05 30.43
N HIS A 462 38.56 2.12 31.17
CA HIS A 462 39.19 0.88 31.65
C HIS A 462 38.36 -0.39 31.30
N GLY A 463 38.05 -0.63 30.03
CA GLY A 463 37.36 -1.86 29.63
C GLY A 463 37.59 -2.24 28.16
N GLY A 464 37.80 -3.54 27.91
CA GLY A 464 38.37 -4.14 26.68
C GLY A 464 37.66 -3.92 25.34
N SER A 465 36.70 -3.01 25.22
CA SER A 465 35.96 -2.74 23.98
C SER A 465 36.74 -1.88 22.97
N SER A 466 37.64 -1.00 23.43
CA SER A 466 38.55 -0.23 22.54
C SER A 466 39.47 -1.15 21.74
N ASN A 467 39.89 -2.27 22.34
CA ASN A 467 40.78 -3.24 21.70
C ASN A 467 40.10 -4.01 20.56
N VAL A 468 38.79 -4.23 20.65
CA VAL A 468 38.01 -4.89 19.57
C VAL A 468 37.90 -3.97 18.36
N ALA A 469 37.62 -2.68 18.55
CA ALA A 469 37.57 -1.71 17.45
C ALA A 469 38.94 -1.56 16.77
N LEU A 470 40.02 -1.50 17.55
CA LEU A 470 41.38 -1.44 17.01
C LEU A 470 41.80 -2.74 16.29
N ALA A 471 41.33 -3.90 16.75
CA ALA A 471 41.56 -5.19 16.08
C ALA A 471 40.83 -5.28 14.73
N ILE A 472 39.65 -4.69 14.61
CA ILE A 472 38.94 -4.60 13.32
C ILE A 472 39.70 -3.68 12.36
N ILE A 473 40.14 -2.51 12.85
CA ILE A 473 40.91 -1.57 12.03
C ILE A 473 42.24 -2.19 11.59
N SER A 474 42.91 -2.96 12.46
CA SER A 474 44.15 -3.64 12.08
C SER A 474 43.92 -4.68 10.99
N GLU A 475 42.86 -5.49 11.07
CA GLU A 475 42.50 -6.46 10.02
C GLU A 475 42.20 -5.78 8.68
N LEU A 476 41.49 -4.64 8.70
CA LEU A 476 41.23 -3.83 7.49
C LEU A 476 42.52 -3.25 6.90
N ALA A 477 43.41 -2.75 7.76
CA ALA A 477 44.68 -2.17 7.35
C ALA A 477 45.58 -3.19 6.63
N HIS A 478 45.58 -4.45 7.08
CA HIS A 478 46.34 -5.52 6.43
C HIS A 478 45.80 -5.87 5.04
N LYS A 479 44.49 -5.73 4.82
CA LYS A 479 43.79 -6.04 3.56
C LYS A 479 43.63 -4.86 2.59
N ILE A 480 44.30 -3.72 2.84
CA ILE A 480 44.17 -2.56 1.97
C ILE A 480 44.57 -2.84 0.50
N ASP A 481 45.43 -3.82 0.24
CA ASP A 481 45.86 -4.15 -1.13
C ASP A 481 44.77 -4.87 -1.94
N ASP A 482 43.85 -5.57 -1.27
CA ASP A 482 42.80 -6.37 -1.92
C ASP A 482 41.59 -5.50 -2.33
N ILE A 483 41.36 -4.40 -1.63
CA ILE A 483 40.16 -3.57 -1.77
C ILE A 483 40.36 -2.57 -2.92
N ARG A 484 39.64 -2.75 -4.03
CA ARG A 484 39.77 -1.88 -5.22
C ARG A 484 38.89 -0.64 -5.18
N HIS A 485 37.71 -0.73 -4.58
CA HIS A 485 36.73 0.35 -4.63
C HIS A 485 37.23 1.65 -3.96
N PRO A 486 37.20 2.82 -4.64
CA PRO A 486 37.87 4.04 -4.18
C PRO A 486 37.28 4.61 -2.88
N ASN A 487 35.96 4.58 -2.70
CA ASN A 487 35.35 5.08 -1.46
C ASN A 487 35.66 4.18 -0.26
N ALA A 488 35.79 2.87 -0.48
CA ALA A 488 36.16 1.90 0.55
C ALA A 488 37.62 2.10 0.98
N ARG A 489 38.53 2.24 0.01
CA ARG A 489 39.95 2.56 0.27
C ARG A 489 40.10 3.86 1.03
N ALA A 490 39.43 4.94 0.58
CA ALA A 490 39.46 6.24 1.24
C ALA A 490 38.96 6.14 2.70
N CYS A 491 37.89 5.37 2.92
CA CYS A 491 37.32 5.12 4.24
C CYS A 491 38.31 4.40 5.19
N ILE A 492 39.02 3.38 4.69
CA ILE A 492 40.03 2.65 5.48
C ILE A 492 41.21 3.55 5.81
N VAL A 493 41.75 4.28 4.83
CA VAL A 493 42.84 5.25 5.04
C VAL A 493 42.43 6.31 6.07
N TRP A 494 41.17 6.76 6.02
CA TRP A 494 40.62 7.67 7.02
C TRP A 494 40.55 7.04 8.41
N LEU A 495 40.02 5.82 8.56
CA LEU A 495 39.94 5.09 9.83
C LEU A 495 41.32 4.88 10.45
N VAL A 496 42.29 4.48 9.62
CA VAL A 496 43.70 4.30 9.99
C VAL A 496 44.27 5.62 10.51
N GLY A 497 44.03 6.74 9.80
CA GLY A 497 44.53 8.04 10.21
C GLY A 497 43.91 8.55 11.50
N GLU A 498 42.59 8.39 11.67
CA GLU A 498 41.85 8.87 12.83
C GLU A 498 42.23 8.14 14.12
N TYR A 499 42.40 6.81 14.05
CA TYR A 499 42.69 5.97 15.22
C TYR A 499 44.13 5.45 15.24
N SER A 500 45.05 6.17 14.62
CA SER A 500 46.49 5.86 14.61
C SER A 500 47.17 6.13 15.95
N ALA A 501 46.60 6.99 16.79
CA ALA A 501 47.15 7.33 18.10
C ALA A 501 46.91 6.18 19.09
N SER A 502 47.99 5.57 19.59
CA SER A 502 47.93 4.52 20.62
C SER A 502 48.75 4.90 21.84
N ASN A 503 48.16 4.76 23.03
CA ASN A 503 48.84 4.96 24.31
C ASN A 503 49.66 3.73 24.75
N GLU A 504 49.50 2.59 24.08
CA GLU A 504 50.22 1.36 24.37
C GLU A 504 51.52 1.26 23.56
N SER A 505 52.63 0.99 24.24
CA SER A 505 53.95 0.76 23.65
C SER A 505 54.07 -0.66 23.07
N SER A 506 53.30 -0.97 22.03
CA SER A 506 53.36 -2.26 21.33
C SER A 506 54.28 -2.17 20.09
N GLY A 507 55.57 -2.45 20.27
CA GLY A 507 56.55 -2.84 19.22
C GLY A 507 56.84 -1.89 18.04
N GLY A 508 56.06 -0.82 17.84
CA GLY A 508 56.23 0.20 16.81
C GLY A 508 56.82 1.52 17.33
N PRO A 509 56.96 2.54 16.46
CA PRO A 509 57.37 3.88 16.89
C PRO A 509 56.44 4.42 17.98
N SER A 510 57.01 4.98 19.05
CA SER A 510 56.29 5.40 20.25
C SER A 510 55.14 6.36 19.94
N GLY A 511 53.91 5.98 20.33
CA GLY A 511 52.69 6.79 20.18
C GLY A 511 51.80 6.46 18.98
N VAL A 512 52.21 5.52 18.12
CA VAL A 512 51.45 5.12 16.91
C VAL A 512 51.31 3.60 16.80
N THR A 513 50.17 3.14 16.29
CA THR A 513 49.92 1.71 16.01
C THR A 513 50.86 1.16 14.93
N SER A 514 51.30 -0.09 15.10
CA SER A 514 52.31 -0.71 14.20
C SER A 514 51.92 -0.77 12.72
N TRP A 515 50.62 -0.87 12.43
CA TRP A 515 50.10 -1.01 11.06
C TRP A 515 49.97 0.31 10.29
N ALA A 516 49.83 1.46 10.97
CA ALA A 516 49.55 2.73 10.29
C ALA A 516 50.71 3.24 9.40
N PRO A 517 51.99 3.16 9.83
CA PRO A 517 53.14 3.47 8.97
C PRO A 517 53.22 2.59 7.72
N ASP A 518 52.87 1.30 7.84
CA ASP A 518 52.89 0.36 6.71
C ASP A 518 51.79 0.65 5.69
N VAL A 519 50.60 1.04 6.14
CA VAL A 519 49.52 1.51 5.26
C VAL A 519 49.96 2.75 4.47
N LEU A 520 50.60 3.73 5.14
CA LEU A 520 51.12 4.91 4.46
C LEU A 520 52.18 4.54 3.42
N ARG A 521 53.09 3.62 3.75
CA ARG A 521 54.13 3.15 2.82
C ARG A 521 53.54 2.49 1.57
N LYS A 522 52.53 1.64 1.72
CA LYS A 522 51.85 0.97 0.60
C LYS A 522 51.10 1.97 -0.28
N THR A 523 50.29 2.83 0.33
CA THR A 523 49.47 3.83 -0.38
C THR A 523 50.28 4.95 -1.02
N ALA A 524 51.44 5.32 -0.45
CA ALA A 524 52.36 6.27 -1.07
C ALA A 524 52.97 5.72 -2.38
N LYS A 525 53.14 4.39 -2.49
CA LYS A 525 53.65 3.74 -3.71
C LYS A 525 52.62 3.77 -4.84
N SER A 526 51.33 3.57 -4.53
CA SER A 526 50.24 3.57 -5.50
C SER A 526 49.60 4.95 -5.72
N PHE A 527 50.05 6.00 -5.04
CA PHE A 527 49.41 7.32 -5.00
C PHE A 527 48.97 7.88 -6.37
N SER A 528 49.81 7.76 -7.40
CA SER A 528 49.51 8.25 -8.75
C SER A 528 48.40 7.47 -9.47
N THR A 529 48.19 6.20 -9.12
CA THR A 529 47.16 5.33 -9.70
C THR A 529 45.83 5.39 -8.95
N GLU A 530 45.82 5.90 -7.72
CA GLU A 530 44.61 5.97 -6.88
C GLU A 530 43.60 7.01 -7.37
N ALA A 531 42.34 6.89 -6.95
CA ALA A 531 41.32 7.90 -7.18
C ALA A 531 41.52 9.16 -6.32
N PRO A 532 40.96 10.33 -6.71
CA PRO A 532 41.20 11.60 -6.02
C PRO A 532 40.75 11.60 -4.56
N SER A 533 39.61 10.96 -4.26
CA SER A 533 39.09 10.80 -2.90
C SER A 533 40.05 10.05 -1.97
N VAL A 534 40.76 9.04 -2.49
CA VAL A 534 41.77 8.26 -1.74
C VAL A 534 43.03 9.10 -1.56
N ARG A 535 43.51 9.79 -2.61
CA ARG A 535 44.71 10.66 -2.54
C ARG A 535 44.56 11.72 -1.46
N LEU A 536 43.38 12.35 -1.36
CA LEU A 536 43.07 13.30 -0.30
C LEU A 536 43.22 12.69 1.10
N GLN A 537 42.72 11.47 1.31
CA GLN A 537 42.85 10.78 2.59
C GLN A 537 44.30 10.36 2.88
N ILE A 538 45.08 9.98 1.86
CA ILE A 538 46.51 9.64 2.02
C ILE A 538 47.31 10.87 2.48
N VAL A 539 47.04 12.05 1.91
CA VAL A 539 47.67 13.31 2.32
C VAL A 539 47.33 13.64 3.79
N ILE A 540 46.08 13.42 4.21
CA ILE A 540 45.65 13.62 5.60
C ILE A 540 46.30 12.60 6.53
N LEU A 541 46.37 11.32 6.14
CA LEU A 541 47.04 10.26 6.90
C LEU A 541 48.52 10.61 7.12
N ALA A 542 49.23 11.04 6.06
CA ALA A 542 50.62 11.46 6.14
C ALA A 542 50.82 12.61 7.14
N ALA A 543 49.95 13.62 7.11
CA ALA A 543 49.98 14.74 8.05
C ALA A 543 49.75 14.29 9.49
N LYS A 544 48.74 13.43 9.73
CA LYS A 544 48.43 12.90 11.06
C LYS A 544 49.61 12.11 11.65
N LEU A 545 50.22 11.22 10.87
CA LEU A 545 51.33 10.39 11.33
C LEU A 545 52.59 11.21 11.65
N VAL A 546 52.92 12.22 10.84
CA VAL A 546 54.06 13.12 11.10
C VAL A 546 53.86 13.96 12.37
N VAL A 547 52.61 14.31 12.68
CA VAL A 547 52.26 15.08 13.89
C VAL A 547 52.24 14.20 15.15
N LEU A 548 51.88 12.92 15.03
CA LEU A 548 51.88 11.99 16.15
C LEU A 548 53.29 11.52 16.54
N CYS A 549 54.14 11.20 15.57
CA CYS A 549 55.52 10.77 15.79
C CYS A 549 56.50 11.74 15.10
N PRO A 550 56.78 12.92 15.67
CA PRO A 550 57.74 13.86 15.11
C PRO A 550 59.18 13.32 15.18
N ASP A 551 59.50 12.36 16.05
CA ASP A 551 60.87 11.92 16.28
C ASP A 551 61.36 10.85 15.28
N GLU A 552 60.47 10.23 14.52
CA GLU A 552 60.82 9.13 13.60
C GLU A 552 61.18 9.66 12.18
N PRO A 553 62.46 9.63 11.76
CA PRO A 553 62.90 10.26 10.52
C PRO A 553 62.33 9.60 9.25
N ARG A 554 62.00 8.29 9.32
CA ARG A 554 61.42 7.54 8.19
C ARG A 554 60.01 8.01 7.85
N LEU A 555 59.19 8.28 8.87
CA LEU A 555 57.82 8.80 8.69
C LEU A 555 57.83 10.21 8.11
N GLN A 556 58.78 11.05 8.55
CA GLN A 556 58.98 12.38 7.97
C GLN A 556 59.34 12.32 6.49
N LEU A 557 60.24 11.41 6.09
CA LEU A 557 60.64 11.24 4.70
C LEU A 557 59.47 10.78 3.81
N LEU A 558 58.67 9.82 4.32
CA LEU A 558 57.43 9.36 3.67
C LEU A 558 56.41 10.50 3.53
N GLY A 559 56.20 11.29 4.59
CA GLY A 559 55.31 12.46 4.55
C GLY A 559 55.74 13.49 3.50
N ARG A 560 57.03 13.83 3.46
CA ARG A 560 57.59 14.73 2.43
C ARG A 560 57.36 14.22 1.01
N TYR A 561 57.59 12.91 0.80
CA TYR A 561 57.35 12.28 -0.48
C TYR A 561 55.89 12.43 -0.92
N VAL A 562 54.93 12.08 -0.06
CA VAL A 562 53.49 12.24 -0.36
C VAL A 562 53.11 13.70 -0.63
N PHE A 563 53.60 14.65 0.17
CA PHE A 563 53.31 16.08 -0.06
C PHE A 563 53.91 16.59 -1.38
N SER A 564 55.08 16.09 -1.78
CA SER A 564 55.68 16.44 -3.08
C SER A 564 54.85 15.92 -4.26
N LEU A 565 54.31 14.70 -4.15
CA LEU A 565 53.40 14.14 -5.15
C LEU A 565 52.11 14.95 -5.24
N ALA A 566 51.50 15.29 -4.10
CA ALA A 566 50.28 16.09 -4.06
C ALA A 566 50.48 17.51 -4.62
N ARG A 567 51.66 18.14 -4.42
CA ARG A 567 51.97 19.51 -4.92
C ARG A 567 51.85 19.61 -6.45
N TYR A 568 52.10 18.51 -7.16
CA TYR A 568 52.11 18.42 -8.62
C TYR A 568 51.01 17.50 -9.18
N ASP A 569 49.99 17.16 -8.38
CA ASP A 569 48.88 16.33 -8.84
C ASP A 569 48.05 17.05 -9.92
N LEU A 570 47.42 16.28 -10.82
CA LEU A 570 46.57 16.78 -11.89
C LEU A 570 45.27 17.37 -11.35
N ASP A 571 44.71 16.80 -10.29
CA ASP A 571 43.48 17.30 -9.66
C ASP A 571 43.74 18.56 -8.83
N TYR A 572 42.97 19.62 -9.10
CA TYR A 572 43.12 20.91 -8.42
C TYR A 572 42.81 20.82 -6.92
N ASP A 573 41.79 20.06 -6.51
CA ASP A 573 41.42 19.92 -5.09
C ASP A 573 42.52 19.18 -4.30
N VAL A 574 43.08 18.11 -4.86
CA VAL A 574 44.22 17.38 -4.27
C VAL A 574 45.44 18.29 -4.14
N ARG A 575 45.71 19.10 -5.17
CA ARG A 575 46.83 20.02 -5.22
C ARG A 575 46.72 21.12 -4.16
N ASP A 576 45.57 21.77 -4.08
CA ASP A 576 45.35 22.91 -3.19
C ASP A 576 45.29 22.47 -1.73
N ARG A 577 44.57 21.37 -1.43
CA ARG A 577 44.56 20.78 -0.09
C ARG A 577 45.93 20.22 0.30
N GLY A 578 46.65 19.62 -0.63
CA GLY A 578 48.03 19.15 -0.42
C GLY A 578 48.97 20.29 -0.01
N ARG A 579 48.90 21.43 -0.71
CA ARG A 579 49.67 22.64 -0.38
C ARG A 579 49.29 23.23 0.98
N MET A 580 47.99 23.28 1.28
CA MET A 580 47.47 23.75 2.55
C MET A 580 47.98 22.88 3.71
N ILE A 581 47.82 21.56 3.62
CA ILE A 581 48.23 20.60 4.65
C ILE A 581 49.76 20.58 4.79
N SER A 582 50.52 20.63 3.69
CA SER A 582 51.98 20.71 3.73
C SER A 582 52.46 21.99 4.43
N SER A 583 51.78 23.12 4.20
CA SER A 583 52.07 24.38 4.89
C SER A 583 51.74 24.31 6.38
N LEU A 584 50.67 23.59 6.76
CA LEU A 584 50.25 23.37 8.15
C LEU A 584 51.30 22.59 8.95
N VAL A 585 51.89 21.53 8.37
CA VAL A 585 52.84 20.64 9.06
C VAL A 585 54.30 21.16 8.98
N ARG A 586 54.55 22.27 8.28
CA ARG A 586 55.89 22.84 8.06
C ARG A 586 56.66 23.13 9.36
N GLY A 587 55.97 23.45 10.46
CA GLY A 587 56.59 23.67 11.77
C GLY A 587 57.06 22.40 12.50
N VAL A 588 56.62 21.22 12.06
CA VAL A 588 56.90 19.92 12.70
C VAL A 588 57.98 19.16 11.92
N LEU A 589 58.06 19.36 10.61
CA LEU A 589 59.10 18.77 9.76
C LEU A 589 60.41 19.54 9.94
N PRO A 590 61.48 18.94 10.48
CA PRO A 590 62.75 19.63 10.65
C PRO A 590 63.32 19.99 9.28
N SER A 591 63.45 21.27 8.92
CA SER A 591 64.03 21.71 7.64
C SER A 591 65.28 20.90 7.32
N GLY A 592 65.14 19.94 6.42
CA GLY A 592 66.25 19.12 5.99
C GLY A 592 67.08 19.98 5.07
N THR A 593 68.27 20.36 5.52
CA THR A 593 69.38 20.84 4.70
C THR A 593 69.39 20.09 3.36
N ASN A 594 69.25 20.80 2.24
CA ASN A 594 69.48 20.40 0.83
C ASN A 594 68.33 20.65 -0.17
N SER A 595 67.61 21.77 -0.07
CA SER A 595 67.02 22.40 -1.26
C SER A 595 67.21 23.91 -1.16
N VAL A 596 68.20 24.41 -1.92
CA VAL A 596 68.64 25.81 -1.98
C VAL A 596 67.65 26.71 -2.73
N ASP A 597 66.54 26.17 -3.23
CA ASP A 597 65.57 26.94 -4.00
C ASP A 597 64.24 27.07 -3.23
N GLU A 598 63.83 28.32 -3.01
CA GLU A 598 62.56 28.79 -2.41
C GLU A 598 62.49 28.94 -0.87
N GLU A 599 63.51 29.54 -0.23
CA GLU A 599 63.26 30.41 0.93
C GLU A 599 62.75 31.78 0.45
N GLU A 600 61.54 31.81 -0.14
CA GLU A 600 60.77 33.04 -0.10
C GLU A 600 60.18 33.16 1.30
N ASP A 601 60.54 34.24 2.00
CA ASP A 601 59.93 34.74 3.23
C ASP A 601 58.41 34.88 3.08
N ARG A 602 57.68 33.76 3.13
CA ARG A 602 56.24 33.77 3.30
C ARG A 602 55.97 33.97 4.78
N GLY A 603 55.84 35.23 5.18
CA GLY A 603 55.33 35.60 6.50
C GLY A 603 54.04 34.83 6.79
N GLY A 604 54.06 34.01 7.85
CA GLY A 604 52.95 33.13 8.21
C GLY A 604 53.08 32.63 9.64
N VAL A 605 51.95 32.37 10.27
CA VAL A 605 51.89 31.84 11.64
C VAL A 605 52.20 30.35 11.60
N VAL A 606 53.31 29.94 12.24
CA VAL A 606 53.63 28.52 12.43
C VAL A 606 52.85 28.01 13.65
N LEU A 607 51.96 27.05 13.42
CA LEU A 607 51.18 26.43 14.49
C LEU A 607 52.04 25.44 15.29
N ARG A 608 51.81 25.38 16.60
CA ARG A 608 52.41 24.35 17.47
C ARG A 608 51.79 22.99 17.20
N ILE A 609 52.52 21.91 17.51
CA ILE A 609 52.05 20.52 17.35
C ILE A 609 50.66 20.31 17.96
N GLU A 610 50.40 20.82 19.17
CA GLU A 610 49.08 20.69 19.82
C GLU A 610 47.95 21.44 19.08
N GLN A 611 48.25 22.58 18.46
CA GLN A 611 47.29 23.31 17.62
C GLN A 611 47.02 22.56 16.31
N ILE A 612 48.05 21.96 15.72
CA ILE A 612 47.94 21.14 14.52
C ILE A 612 47.13 19.86 14.82
N LYS A 613 47.37 19.21 15.98
CA LYS A 613 46.56 18.08 16.44
C LYS A 613 45.10 18.48 16.57
N LEU A 614 44.81 19.66 17.12
CA LEU A 614 43.44 20.17 17.22
C LEU A 614 42.80 20.42 15.84
N VAL A 615 43.57 20.80 14.82
CA VAL A 615 43.03 20.98 13.45
C VAL A 615 42.84 19.65 12.72
N LEU A 616 43.76 18.70 12.87
CA LEU A 616 43.72 17.41 12.16
C LEU A 616 42.79 16.37 12.79
N PHE A 617 42.62 16.42 14.11
CA PHE A 617 41.75 15.51 14.88
C PHE A 617 40.52 16.23 15.46
N GLY A 618 40.47 17.57 15.40
CA GLY A 618 39.29 18.34 15.82
C GLY A 618 38.27 18.43 14.70
N GLY A 619 37.00 18.35 15.09
CA GLY A 619 35.91 18.20 14.14
C GLY A 619 35.64 16.73 13.80
N LYS A 620 35.58 15.86 14.82
CA LYS A 620 34.88 14.57 14.72
C LYS A 620 33.53 14.89 14.08
N ALA A 621 33.38 14.60 12.79
CA ALA A 621 32.07 14.68 12.18
C ALA A 621 31.22 13.73 13.02
N PRO A 622 30.16 14.19 13.71
CA PRO A 622 29.20 13.27 14.28
C PRO A 622 28.79 12.32 13.15
N VAL A 623 28.46 11.08 13.49
CA VAL A 623 27.80 10.20 12.53
C VAL A 623 26.56 10.97 12.10
N VAL A 624 26.61 11.61 10.93
CA VAL A 624 25.44 12.20 10.31
C VAL A 624 24.68 10.96 9.88
N ASP A 625 23.64 10.63 10.63
CA ASP A 625 22.67 9.65 10.20
C ASP A 625 22.10 10.19 8.87
N GLU A 626 22.67 9.78 7.74
CA GLU A 626 22.15 10.06 6.39
C GLU A 626 20.69 9.57 6.24
N ASP A 627 20.22 8.81 7.23
CA ASP A 627 18.88 8.24 7.37
C ASP A 627 17.79 9.26 7.69
N ASP A 628 18.11 10.47 8.16
CA ASP A 628 17.08 11.49 8.44
C ASP A 628 16.41 11.99 7.15
N ALA A 629 17.09 12.00 6.01
CA ALA A 629 16.50 12.44 4.74
C ALA A 629 15.49 11.44 4.16
N CYS A 630 15.73 10.13 4.33
CA CYS A 630 14.81 9.08 3.84
C CYS A 630 13.63 8.87 4.80
N SER A 631 13.87 9.05 6.11
CA SER A 631 12.84 8.94 7.14
C SER A 631 11.87 10.13 7.11
N GLN A 632 12.37 11.35 6.84
CA GLN A 632 11.53 12.55 6.76
C GLN A 632 10.58 12.54 5.55
N ASN A 633 11.00 12.03 4.40
CA ASN A 633 10.14 11.97 3.21
C ASN A 633 8.99 10.94 3.32
N GLN A 634 9.05 10.00 4.27
CA GLN A 634 8.00 9.01 4.49
C GLN A 634 7.19 9.25 5.78
N ALA A 635 7.57 10.25 6.60
CA ALA A 635 6.90 10.57 7.87
C ALA A 635 5.60 11.37 7.70
N MET A 636 5.25 11.83 6.48
CA MET A 636 4.03 12.63 6.24
C MET A 636 2.87 11.86 5.59
N GLY A 637 2.97 10.53 5.52
CA GLY A 637 1.95 9.70 4.90
C GLY A 637 0.89 9.22 5.88
N THR A 638 -0.28 9.87 5.94
CA THR A 638 -1.46 9.24 6.58
C THR A 638 -1.94 8.08 5.71
N ILE A 639 -2.17 6.91 6.31
CA ILE A 639 -2.76 5.73 5.65
C ILE A 639 -3.95 6.16 4.80
N GLY A 640 -3.97 5.78 3.52
CA GLY A 640 -4.98 6.24 2.56
C GLY A 640 -4.49 7.26 1.53
N SER A 641 -3.34 7.91 1.75
CA SER A 641 -2.80 8.84 0.76
C SER A 641 -2.01 8.11 -0.33
N LEU A 642 -2.34 8.38 -1.60
CA LEU A 642 -1.57 7.91 -2.75
C LEU A 642 -0.13 8.46 -2.74
N GLY A 643 0.13 9.53 -1.97
CA GLY A 643 1.46 10.10 -1.83
C GLY A 643 2.47 9.16 -1.16
N ILE A 644 2.02 8.23 -0.32
CA ILE A 644 2.90 7.24 0.31
C ILE A 644 3.41 6.24 -0.74
N VAL A 645 2.56 5.86 -1.68
CA VAL A 645 2.88 4.89 -2.74
C VAL A 645 3.67 5.54 -3.87
N THR A 646 3.38 6.81 -4.19
CA THR A 646 3.97 7.52 -5.33
C THR A 646 5.18 8.40 -4.97
N GLY A 647 5.43 8.62 -3.67
CA GLY A 647 6.48 9.53 -3.18
C GLY A 647 6.22 11.00 -3.52
N LYS A 648 5.03 11.33 -4.03
CA LYS A 648 4.62 12.69 -4.40
C LYS A 648 3.48 13.14 -3.50
N LEU A 649 3.61 14.29 -2.87
CA LEU A 649 2.51 14.89 -2.12
C LEU A 649 1.36 15.20 -3.10
N LEU A 650 0.30 14.39 -3.08
CA LEU A 650 -0.93 14.65 -3.82
C LEU A 650 -2.03 15.09 -2.85
N ALA A 651 -2.78 16.11 -3.29
CA ALA A 651 -4.01 16.70 -2.74
C ALA A 651 -4.17 16.73 -1.19
N PRO A 652 -4.37 17.92 -0.58
CA PRO A 652 -4.57 18.07 0.87
C PRO A 652 -5.80 17.33 1.40
N GLU A 653 -6.72 16.88 0.54
CA GLU A 653 -7.94 16.14 0.89
C GLU A 653 -7.68 14.72 1.43
N SER A 654 -6.48 14.18 1.22
CA SER A 654 -6.08 12.87 1.78
C SER A 654 -5.65 12.94 3.25
N ILE A 655 -5.42 14.15 3.78
CA ILE A 655 -5.08 14.40 5.17
C ILE A 655 -6.38 14.38 5.98
N LEU A 656 -6.47 13.43 6.91
CA LEU A 656 -7.63 13.34 7.79
C LEU A 656 -7.62 14.54 8.76
N PRO A 657 -8.77 15.21 8.98
CA PRO A 657 -8.88 16.27 9.97
C PRO A 657 -8.52 15.80 11.38
N ASP A 658 -8.08 16.75 12.21
CA ASP A 658 -7.86 16.52 13.64
C ASP A 658 -9.18 16.25 14.37
N TRP A 659 -9.09 15.55 15.51
CA TRP A 659 -10.24 15.23 16.35
C TRP A 659 -10.80 16.49 17.03
N LEU A 660 -12.13 16.57 17.17
CA LEU A 660 -12.76 17.57 18.04
C LEU A 660 -12.55 17.21 19.52
N GLU A 661 -12.27 18.24 20.34
CA GLU A 661 -12.13 18.11 21.80
C GLU A 661 -13.46 17.75 22.50
N GLN A 662 -14.59 18.23 21.95
CA GLN A 662 -15.95 17.85 22.37
C GLN A 662 -16.73 17.40 21.13
N GLY A 663 -17.20 16.15 21.14
CA GLY A 663 -17.99 15.61 20.03
C GLY A 663 -19.39 16.24 19.94
N VAL A 664 -20.00 16.14 18.77
CA VAL A 664 -21.37 16.61 18.55
C VAL A 664 -22.39 15.70 19.25
N GLU A 665 -23.40 16.32 19.85
CA GLU A 665 -24.49 15.67 20.60
C GLU A 665 -25.04 14.41 19.90
N PRO A 666 -25.08 13.24 20.57
CA PRO A 666 -25.59 11.99 20.00
C PRO A 666 -27.03 12.06 19.47
N SER A 667 -27.87 12.92 20.05
CA SER A 667 -29.29 13.06 19.71
C SER A 667 -29.54 13.56 18.28
N LEU A 668 -28.59 14.29 17.68
CA LEU A 668 -28.71 14.74 16.29
C LEU A 668 -28.65 13.60 15.28
N ARG A 669 -28.18 12.42 15.71
CA ARG A 669 -28.09 11.21 14.89
C ARG A 669 -29.30 10.29 15.03
N ASP A 670 -30.22 10.60 15.94
CA ASP A 670 -31.46 9.85 16.11
C ASP A 670 -32.39 10.12 14.93
N SER A 671 -32.63 9.07 14.14
CA SER A 671 -33.58 9.12 13.03
C SER A 671 -34.85 8.34 13.39
N PRO A 672 -36.03 8.70 12.84
CA PRO A 672 -37.25 7.91 13.04
C PRO A 672 -37.14 6.48 12.48
N GLU A 673 -36.13 6.21 11.66
CA GLU A 673 -35.82 4.87 11.12
C GLU A 673 -35.03 4.00 12.13
N ASP A 674 -34.43 4.61 13.16
CA ASP A 674 -33.76 3.91 14.27
C ASP A 674 -34.71 3.57 15.42
N ALA A 675 -35.94 4.11 15.40
CA ALA A 675 -36.97 3.74 16.36
C ALA A 675 -37.44 2.31 16.07
N LEU A 676 -37.28 1.41 17.05
CA LEU A 676 -37.92 0.09 17.03
C LEU A 676 -39.40 0.26 16.66
N PRO A 677 -39.96 -0.57 15.76
CA PRO A 677 -41.40 -0.56 15.54
C PRO A 677 -42.10 -0.77 16.90
N PRO A 678 -43.18 -0.02 17.21
CA PRO A 678 -43.87 -0.19 18.48
C PRO A 678 -44.32 -1.65 18.60
N PRO A 679 -44.23 -2.28 19.79
CA PRO A 679 -44.74 -3.62 19.97
C PRO A 679 -46.22 -3.62 19.59
N THR A 680 -46.58 -4.48 18.63
CA THR A 680 -47.97 -4.70 18.27
C THR A 680 -48.75 -5.09 19.52
N PRO A 681 -49.84 -4.38 19.89
CA PRO A 681 -50.59 -4.72 21.08
C PRO A 681 -51.26 -6.08 20.88
N VAL A 682 -50.89 -7.04 21.73
CA VAL A 682 -51.61 -8.31 21.89
C VAL A 682 -53.05 -8.00 22.29
N PRO A 683 -54.09 -8.57 21.65
CA PRO A 683 -55.46 -8.30 22.04
C PRO A 683 -55.74 -8.85 23.44
N LEU A 684 -56.00 -7.95 24.38
CA LEU A 684 -56.46 -8.27 25.73
C LEU A 684 -57.96 -8.59 25.71
N SER A 685 -58.29 -9.86 25.94
CA SER A 685 -59.66 -10.33 26.19
C SER A 685 -60.17 -9.78 27.52
N ILE A 686 -61.29 -9.04 27.47
CA ILE A 686 -61.96 -8.46 28.64
C ILE A 686 -62.67 -9.55 29.46
N SER A 687 -62.43 -9.52 30.77
CA SER A 687 -63.04 -10.34 31.81
C SER A 687 -64.53 -10.00 32.05
N SER A 688 -65.39 -11.01 32.11
CA SER A 688 -66.72 -10.92 32.74
C SER A 688 -66.74 -11.71 34.06
N ARG A 689 -67.25 -11.05 35.12
CA ARG A 689 -67.35 -11.55 36.51
C ARG A 689 -68.42 -12.65 36.69
N PRO A 690 -68.35 -13.44 37.78
CA PRO A 690 -69.13 -14.66 37.96
C PRO A 690 -70.48 -14.44 38.67
N SER A 691 -71.48 -15.25 38.32
CA SER A 691 -72.71 -15.47 39.08
C SER A 691 -72.84 -16.95 39.50
N PRO A 692 -73.41 -17.27 40.67
CA PRO A 692 -73.30 -18.62 41.25
C PRO A 692 -74.56 -19.50 41.05
N VAL A 693 -74.37 -20.82 41.17
CA VAL A 693 -75.35 -21.90 41.44
C VAL A 693 -76.33 -22.32 40.32
N VAL A 694 -76.29 -23.60 39.90
CA VAL A 694 -77.33 -24.65 40.10
C VAL A 694 -76.72 -26.04 39.77
N LEU A 695 -76.97 -27.00 40.67
CA LEU A 695 -76.65 -28.44 40.59
C LEU A 695 -77.81 -29.22 39.94
N THR A 696 -77.54 -30.26 39.14
CA THR A 696 -78.11 -31.64 39.27
C THR A 696 -77.47 -32.64 38.25
N PRO A 697 -77.53 -33.97 38.51
CA PRO A 697 -76.47 -34.94 38.17
C PRO A 697 -76.92 -36.17 37.30
N ALA A 698 -75.98 -37.14 37.15
CA ALA A 698 -76.09 -38.54 36.67
C ALA A 698 -75.53 -38.79 35.24
N HIS A 699 -74.72 -39.80 34.90
CA HIS A 699 -74.23 -41.04 35.53
C HIS A 699 -72.93 -41.48 34.81
N GLY A 700 -71.99 -42.17 35.49
CA GLY A 700 -71.10 -43.15 34.82
C GLY A 700 -69.60 -43.13 35.13
N SER A 701 -69.22 -43.68 36.29
CA SER A 701 -68.02 -44.50 36.56
C SER A 701 -66.59 -44.01 36.21
N SER A 702 -65.82 -43.70 37.26
CA SER A 702 -64.34 -43.88 37.35
C SER A 702 -63.98 -45.36 37.65
N PRO A 703 -62.70 -45.82 37.68
CA PRO A 703 -61.69 -45.35 38.66
C PRO A 703 -60.22 -45.30 38.11
N THR A 704 -59.41 -44.30 38.49
CA THR A 704 -58.22 -44.35 39.40
C THR A 704 -57.07 -45.30 38.97
N GLY A 705 -55.78 -45.01 39.13
CA GLY A 705 -55.02 -43.99 39.87
C GLY A 705 -53.59 -43.93 39.28
N SER A 706 -52.57 -43.30 39.84
CA SER A 706 -52.28 -42.74 41.16
C SER A 706 -50.91 -42.04 41.06
N GLY A 707 -50.72 -40.87 41.69
CA GLY A 707 -49.39 -40.30 41.98
C GLY A 707 -48.65 -41.10 43.08
N PRO A 708 -47.59 -40.59 43.78
CA PRO A 708 -47.30 -39.15 44.01
C PRO A 708 -45.81 -38.70 44.19
N LYS A 709 -45.64 -37.36 44.30
CA LYS A 709 -44.77 -36.55 45.22
C LYS A 709 -43.22 -36.62 45.26
N SER A 710 -42.63 -35.46 44.90
CA SER A 710 -41.67 -34.57 45.63
C SER A 710 -40.58 -35.10 46.58
N VAL A 711 -39.33 -34.60 46.44
CA VAL A 711 -38.59 -33.66 47.33
C VAL A 711 -37.07 -33.72 47.09
N GLY A 712 -36.47 -32.54 46.82
CA GLY A 712 -35.22 -31.96 47.37
C GLY A 712 -33.88 -32.73 47.49
N GLY A 713 -32.78 -32.06 47.11
CA GLY A 713 -31.52 -32.08 47.89
C GLY A 713 -30.19 -32.35 47.18
N ALA A 714 -29.49 -31.26 46.80
CA ALA A 714 -28.05 -30.95 46.92
C ALA A 714 -26.91 -31.97 46.60
N LYS A 715 -25.94 -31.42 45.83
CA LYS A 715 -24.46 -31.59 45.80
C LYS A 715 -23.83 -32.86 45.18
N GLY A 716 -23.03 -32.64 44.13
CA GLY A 716 -21.61 -33.03 44.13
C GLY A 716 -21.05 -33.78 42.91
N VAL A 717 -20.04 -33.15 42.30
CA VAL A 717 -18.80 -33.72 41.72
C VAL A 717 -18.82 -34.25 40.27
N TRP A 718 -17.74 -33.89 39.58
CA TRP A 718 -17.41 -34.03 38.16
C TRP A 718 -16.92 -35.43 37.74
N THR A 719 -17.10 -35.69 36.43
CA THR A 719 -16.27 -36.48 35.48
C THR A 719 -16.09 -37.99 35.67
N ASP A 720 -16.55 -38.75 34.66
CA ASP A 720 -15.71 -39.50 33.67
C ASP A 720 -16.66 -40.45 32.91
N LEU A 721 -16.95 -40.26 31.62
CA LEU A 721 -16.13 -40.45 30.40
C LEU A 721 -15.63 -41.90 30.16
N ASP A 722 -15.49 -42.71 31.21
CA ASP A 722 -15.07 -44.13 31.12
C ASP A 722 -16.22 -45.14 31.32
N LYS A 723 -17.47 -44.67 31.23
CA LYS A 723 -18.67 -45.54 31.26
C LYS A 723 -19.46 -45.54 29.95
N PHE A 724 -18.88 -44.91 28.93
CA PHE A 724 -19.39 -44.88 27.57
C PHE A 724 -18.55 -45.77 26.63
N TYR A 725 -17.30 -46.03 26.99
CA TYR A 725 -16.46 -47.06 26.36
C TYR A 725 -16.61 -48.38 27.15
N ASP A 726 -16.68 -49.50 26.42
CA ASP A 726 -16.63 -50.89 26.87
C ASP A 726 -17.97 -51.56 27.24
N THR A 727 -18.73 -51.87 26.19
CA THR A 727 -18.89 -53.29 25.81
C THR A 727 -18.66 -53.43 24.31
N ASP A 728 -17.43 -53.83 23.99
CA ASP A 728 -17.07 -54.99 23.17
C ASP A 728 -17.51 -54.95 21.69
N GLU A 729 -16.57 -54.63 20.78
CA GLU A 729 -15.55 -55.54 20.17
C GLU A 729 -16.15 -56.20 18.90
N GLU A 730 -15.59 -56.12 17.70
CA GLU A 730 -14.19 -56.08 17.23
C GLU A 730 -14.13 -55.55 15.78
N ASP A 731 -13.13 -54.69 15.48
CA ASP A 731 -12.14 -54.73 14.38
C ASP A 731 -12.56 -55.10 12.94
N SER A 732 -12.03 -54.57 11.82
CA SER A 732 -10.95 -53.64 11.40
C SER A 732 -11.01 -53.71 9.84
N GLU A 733 -10.83 -52.69 8.99
CA GLU A 733 -9.63 -51.94 8.60
C GLU A 733 -10.04 -50.97 7.44
N SER A 734 -9.52 -49.73 7.48
CA SER A 734 -8.95 -48.85 6.41
C SER A 734 -9.47 -48.92 4.94
N GLU A 735 -9.60 -47.87 4.11
CA GLU A 735 -8.89 -46.58 3.91
C GLU A 735 -9.80 -45.60 3.10
N ASP A 736 -9.38 -44.33 3.06
CA ASP A 736 -9.52 -43.32 1.99
C ASP A 736 -10.84 -42.59 1.63
N ASP A 737 -10.69 -41.26 1.72
CA ASP A 737 -11.03 -40.19 0.76
C ASP A 737 -12.47 -39.83 0.32
N ASP A 738 -12.58 -38.50 0.23
CA ASP A 738 -13.40 -37.66 -0.66
C ASP A 738 -14.85 -37.25 -0.30
N GLU A 739 -14.97 -35.92 -0.29
CA GLU A 739 -16.00 -35.07 -0.89
C GLU A 739 -17.23 -35.77 -1.49
N SER A 740 -18.43 -35.30 -1.12
CA SER A 740 -19.33 -34.62 -2.07
C SER A 740 -20.63 -34.17 -1.39
N GLU A 741 -21.13 -33.11 -1.98
CA GLU A 741 -22.43 -32.45 -1.88
C GLU A 741 -23.64 -33.39 -1.87
N GLY A 742 -24.74 -32.89 -1.32
CA GLY A 742 -26.09 -33.42 -1.48
C GLY A 742 -27.12 -32.34 -1.16
N GLU A 743 -27.66 -31.73 -2.22
CA GLU A 743 -28.93 -31.00 -2.25
C GLU A 743 -30.08 -31.96 -1.95
N GLU A 744 -31.11 -31.53 -1.23
CA GLU A 744 -32.52 -31.96 -1.31
C GLU A 744 -33.35 -30.83 -0.65
N GLU A 745 -34.58 -30.46 -0.99
CA GLU A 745 -35.58 -30.81 -2.01
C GLU A 745 -36.70 -29.75 -1.86
N GLU A 746 -37.64 -29.66 -2.82
CA GLU A 746 -39.10 -29.72 -2.55
C GLU A 746 -39.93 -29.48 -3.83
N ASP A 747 -40.52 -30.58 -4.31
CA ASP A 747 -41.96 -30.82 -4.52
C ASP A 747 -42.86 -29.88 -5.36
N SER A 748 -43.53 -30.46 -6.36
CA SER A 748 -44.86 -31.13 -6.15
C SER A 748 -45.62 -31.41 -7.46
N GLU A 749 -46.09 -32.67 -7.59
CA GLU A 749 -47.44 -33.17 -7.99
C GLU A 749 -48.11 -32.64 -9.30
N ASP A 750 -48.88 -33.38 -10.12
CA ASP A 750 -49.61 -34.63 -9.95
C ASP A 750 -50.08 -35.20 -11.32
N SER A 751 -50.51 -36.45 -11.24
CA SER A 751 -51.00 -37.44 -12.21
C SER A 751 -52.20 -37.09 -13.16
N LYS A 752 -52.20 -37.68 -14.39
CA LYS A 752 -53.18 -38.68 -14.90
C LYS A 752 -53.30 -38.79 -16.43
N ASP A 753 -53.55 -40.03 -16.85
CA ASP A 753 -53.76 -40.59 -18.19
C ASP A 753 -54.94 -40.02 -19.01
N ILE A 754 -54.87 -40.13 -20.34
CA ILE A 754 -55.78 -40.90 -21.25
C ILE A 754 -55.70 -40.38 -22.71
N ASP A 755 -55.63 -41.36 -23.61
CA ASP A 755 -55.80 -41.41 -25.07
C ASP A 755 -56.51 -40.27 -25.84
N GLY A 756 -56.07 -40.04 -27.09
CA GLY A 756 -56.95 -39.62 -28.18
C GLY A 756 -56.38 -38.75 -29.30
N GLN A 757 -55.84 -39.40 -30.35
CA GLN A 757 -55.83 -39.02 -31.78
C GLN A 757 -55.74 -37.54 -32.20
N SER A 758 -54.62 -37.16 -32.83
CA SER A 758 -54.53 -36.90 -34.28
C SER A 758 -53.08 -36.76 -34.73
#